data_AF-A0A8H5K6R6-F1
#
_entry.id   AF-A0A8H5K6R6-F1
#
_cell.length_a   1.000
_cell.length_b   1.000
_cell.length_c   1.000
_cell.angle_alpha   90.00
_cell.angle_beta   90.00
_cell.angle_gamma   90.00
#
_symmetry.space_group_name_H-M   'P 1'
#
loop_
_entity.id
_entity.type
_entity.pdbx_description
1 polymer ?
#
loop_
_entity_poly.entity_id
_entity_poly.type
_entity_poly.pdbx_seq_one_letter_code
_entity_poly.pdbx_strand_id
1 'polypeptide(L)'
;MNREQLTALGEKAFAGKVPTMLWSDRETLFEDGSEDIDIIRSRASEPATVEAISAALTSAIEDEDYDTLRVHQKALYSVLFKLSLENLQPYRPALAALAASDISDFAHRSSHHAQTSILIQNAGLLERFAADPNAVWVSKDKFDMVSDRTLTERVHTAEEMRLYMPELFDWLADANNPPFTPCRDQLARFPETAAVVAAEFLAKANEEKDTEYQHFLIDFVYDCVPVGKSWMPMREHVQALVKELAGSSDEDDEELVGEANEWLTRLEQWEALDTPLLTRKYEICTKMAVGAKTDHVDVLIVGAGPAGLMMATWLAKCGIKTRIVDKRGTKIFNGQADGLQCRTLEIFDSFGFAHRAWIESNHMLEISLWNPDEKGVLRRSSRIADTIPGISRFQQVVLHQGRIERFFLDAINEFSEGKISVERGVMPTSLEIDPKVVEDPDAYPITVNLRHLSEEEAQPKQTSTSANGTTVQDGLFRSNLSPDDTADMLKAAELNDKADTVEVVKAKYMLGADGAHSWVRKELGFKLEGESTDYIWGVLDIVPITDFPDIRQRCAIHSASSGSVMVIPRENKLVRLYIQLTTTAKIGEQDSRADRSWITPDVILESAQKILAPYKLTYRKLDWWTAYQIGQRVGSNFSAYDRVFLAGDAVHTHSPKAGQGMNVSMQDSFNLGWKVANVVKGLASRSILKTYETERKGIAKALIDFDHKFSRLFSGRPAKDIMDEEGISMDEFREAFEKGNLFASGIAVDYGQSNIVAKPTSDDSGLKDIAAKRQGLAPEIKLGMRIPSVKVLSQSDARPWHLQELLRSNGSWRVLVFPGDIDLDIQNKRMKSLCDKLSAESSFLKRFTPASARYDSVIEVITVHASKRQDHEIFDFPEILRPYHEVDGWDYNKIFVDDESYHEGHGKLYETFGIKPDQGCVVVLRPDQYVSYVGELDDYDSLDGFFSEFMIKQKAL
;
A
#
# COMPACT_ATOMS: atom_id res chain seq x y z
N MET A 1 -33.81 25.79 -19.54
CA MET A 1 -32.46 26.24 -19.12
C MET A 1 -31.64 24.98 -18.88
N ASN A 2 -30.32 25.00 -19.06
CA ASN A 2 -29.49 23.84 -18.72
C ASN A 2 -29.16 23.83 -17.20
N ARG A 3 -28.63 22.71 -16.71
CA ARG A 3 -28.31 22.50 -15.28
C ARG A 3 -27.44 23.60 -14.68
N GLU A 4 -26.37 23.99 -15.36
CA GLU A 4 -25.47 25.07 -14.90
C GLU A 4 -26.19 26.42 -14.78
N GLN A 5 -27.11 26.73 -15.69
CA GLN A 5 -27.90 27.97 -15.65
C GLN A 5 -28.94 27.97 -14.52
N LEU A 6 -29.55 26.83 -14.20
CA LEU A 6 -30.53 26.71 -13.11
C LEU A 6 -29.86 26.78 -11.73
N THR A 7 -28.72 26.12 -11.56
CA THR A 7 -27.95 26.16 -10.31
C THR A 7 -27.36 27.55 -10.03
N ALA A 8 -27.06 28.33 -11.07
CA ALA A 8 -26.52 29.68 -10.94
C ALA A 8 -27.57 30.78 -10.65
N LEU A 9 -28.88 30.47 -10.67
CA LEU A 9 -29.93 31.44 -10.36
C LEU A 9 -29.89 31.86 -8.90
N GLY A 10 -30.05 33.17 -8.64
CA GLY A 10 -30.27 33.67 -7.28
C GLY A 10 -31.56 33.10 -6.67
N GLU A 11 -31.58 32.97 -5.34
CA GLU A 11 -32.63 32.32 -4.54
C GLU A 11 -34.07 32.58 -5.02
N LYS A 12 -34.50 33.85 -5.10
CA LYS A 12 -35.86 34.23 -5.54
C LYS A 12 -36.15 33.89 -6.99
N ALA A 13 -35.16 33.98 -7.87
CA ALA A 13 -35.31 33.68 -9.28
C ALA A 13 -35.43 32.17 -9.53
N PHE A 14 -34.71 31.37 -8.72
CA PHE A 14 -34.83 29.92 -8.71
C PHE A 14 -36.19 29.48 -8.15
N ALA A 15 -36.60 30.01 -6.98
CA ALA A 15 -37.90 29.73 -6.36
C ALA A 15 -39.08 29.93 -7.33
N GLY A 16 -39.05 31.01 -8.12
CA GLY A 16 -40.08 31.28 -9.15
C GLY A 16 -40.15 30.26 -10.30
N LYS A 17 -39.17 29.35 -10.43
CA LYS A 17 -39.16 28.27 -11.42
C LYS A 17 -39.62 26.93 -10.87
N VAL A 18 -39.64 26.76 -9.55
CA VAL A 18 -39.96 25.50 -8.87
C VAL A 18 -41.31 24.91 -9.31
N PRO A 19 -42.42 25.67 -9.41
CA PRO A 19 -43.70 25.10 -9.85
C PRO A 19 -43.65 24.47 -11.25
N THR A 20 -42.93 25.11 -12.18
CA THR A 20 -42.76 24.59 -13.55
C THR A 20 -41.85 23.36 -13.58
N MET A 21 -40.82 23.32 -12.74
CA MET A 21 -39.91 22.18 -12.63
C MET A 21 -40.61 20.96 -12.03
N LEU A 22 -41.49 21.16 -11.05
CA LEU A 22 -42.31 20.09 -10.48
C LEU A 22 -43.36 19.53 -11.46
N TRP A 23 -43.78 20.32 -12.46
CA TRP A 23 -44.78 19.91 -13.45
C TRP A 23 -44.20 19.17 -14.68
N SER A 24 -42.88 19.10 -14.86
CA SER A 24 -42.25 18.56 -16.07
C SER A 24 -42.80 17.19 -16.54
N ASP A 25 -43.40 17.17 -17.74
CA ASP A 25 -44.02 16.01 -18.43
C ASP A 25 -43.05 14.86 -18.79
N ARG A 26 -41.75 15.02 -18.53
CA ARG A 26 -40.71 14.11 -19.04
C ARG A 26 -40.46 12.86 -18.22
N GLU A 27 -41.10 12.70 -17.06
CA GLU A 27 -40.70 11.73 -16.04
C GLU A 27 -41.87 10.95 -15.49
N THR A 28 -41.66 9.66 -15.26
CA THR A 28 -42.63 8.82 -14.54
C THR A 28 -42.74 9.25 -13.07
N LEU A 29 -43.90 8.99 -12.45
CA LEU A 29 -44.24 9.44 -11.07
C LEU A 29 -43.27 8.97 -9.97
N PHE A 30 -42.30 8.10 -10.28
CA PHE A 30 -41.40 7.44 -9.32
C PHE A 30 -39.94 7.34 -9.79
N GLU A 31 -39.53 8.02 -10.86
CA GLU A 31 -38.11 8.05 -11.27
C GLU A 31 -37.28 8.90 -10.30
N ASP A 32 -36.48 8.24 -9.47
CA ASP A 32 -35.42 8.87 -8.69
C ASP A 32 -34.25 9.27 -9.62
N GLY A 33 -33.74 10.50 -9.50
CA GLY A 33 -32.51 10.94 -10.19
C GLY A 33 -32.71 11.80 -11.44
N SER A 34 -33.84 12.47 -11.60
CA SER A 34 -33.93 13.52 -12.62
C SER A 34 -33.18 14.78 -12.22
N GLU A 35 -32.51 15.40 -13.20
CA GLU A 35 -31.64 16.56 -12.94
C GLU A 35 -32.40 17.74 -12.31
N ASP A 36 -33.67 17.95 -12.68
CA ASP A 36 -34.48 19.04 -12.12
C ASP A 36 -34.83 18.79 -10.65
N ILE A 37 -35.20 17.56 -10.29
CA ILE A 37 -35.53 17.17 -8.92
C ILE A 37 -34.29 17.21 -8.02
N ASP A 38 -33.13 16.76 -8.52
CA ASP A 38 -31.87 16.83 -7.78
C ASP A 38 -31.44 18.27 -7.49
N ILE A 39 -31.64 19.19 -8.44
CA ILE A 39 -31.38 20.62 -8.23
C ILE A 39 -32.36 21.18 -7.19
N ILE A 40 -33.65 20.84 -7.24
CA ILE A 40 -34.64 21.26 -6.23
C ILE A 40 -34.23 20.77 -4.84
N ARG A 41 -33.87 19.48 -4.68
CA ARG A 41 -33.42 18.90 -3.39
C ARG A 41 -32.19 19.62 -2.84
N SER A 42 -31.19 19.91 -3.68
CA SER A 42 -29.96 20.58 -3.24
C SER A 42 -30.17 22.00 -2.75
N ARG A 43 -31.30 22.63 -3.10
CA ARG A 43 -31.67 24.01 -2.72
C ARG A 43 -32.90 24.08 -1.82
N ALA A 44 -33.40 22.94 -1.34
CA ALA A 44 -34.64 22.86 -0.57
C ALA A 44 -34.56 23.46 0.85
N SER A 45 -33.38 23.88 1.31
CA SER A 45 -33.20 24.62 2.57
C SER A 45 -33.26 26.14 2.40
N GLU A 46 -33.28 26.65 1.17
CA GLU A 46 -33.36 28.09 0.88
C GLU A 46 -34.76 28.64 1.20
N PRO A 47 -34.89 29.75 1.97
CA PRO A 47 -36.20 30.30 2.37
C PRO A 47 -37.21 30.51 1.24
N ALA A 48 -36.78 31.08 0.11
CA ALA A 48 -37.67 31.31 -1.03
C ALA A 48 -38.11 30.00 -1.72
N THR A 49 -37.23 29.00 -1.74
CA THR A 49 -37.52 27.66 -2.27
C THR A 49 -38.48 26.91 -1.35
N VAL A 50 -38.30 27.03 -0.04
CA VAL A 50 -39.23 26.53 0.98
C VAL A 50 -40.63 27.10 0.77
N GLU A 51 -40.74 28.43 0.60
CA GLU A 51 -42.01 29.11 0.34
C GLU A 51 -42.66 28.59 -0.95
N ALA A 52 -41.90 28.43 -2.03
CA ALA A 52 -42.41 27.97 -3.32
C ALA A 52 -42.95 26.54 -3.28
N ILE A 53 -42.23 25.60 -2.66
CA ILE A 53 -42.67 24.20 -2.52
C ILE A 53 -43.87 24.12 -1.54
N SER A 54 -43.84 24.89 -0.45
CA SER A 54 -44.96 24.95 0.51
C SER A 54 -46.24 25.49 -0.13
N ALA A 55 -46.12 26.52 -0.99
CA ALA A 55 -47.25 27.05 -1.75
C ALA A 55 -47.81 26.03 -2.76
N ALA A 56 -46.94 25.24 -3.39
CA ALA A 56 -47.38 24.15 -4.27
C ALA A 56 -48.19 23.09 -3.50
N LEU A 57 -47.69 22.66 -2.33
CA LEU A 57 -48.35 21.65 -1.48
C LEU A 57 -49.66 22.10 -0.83
N THR A 58 -49.90 23.40 -0.73
CA THR A 58 -51.09 24.00 -0.12
C THR A 58 -52.06 24.58 -1.14
N SER A 59 -51.82 24.34 -2.43
CA SER A 59 -52.76 24.72 -3.48
C SER A 59 -53.99 23.81 -3.48
N ALA A 60 -55.14 24.33 -3.92
CA ALA A 60 -56.39 23.58 -3.90
C ALA A 60 -56.33 22.41 -4.89
N ILE A 61 -56.69 21.21 -4.42
CA ILE A 61 -56.85 20.03 -5.28
C ILE A 61 -58.33 19.94 -5.65
N GLU A 62 -58.66 20.07 -6.94
CA GLU A 62 -60.02 19.91 -7.47
C GLU A 62 -60.24 18.47 -7.96
N ASP A 63 -61.47 17.96 -7.90
CA ASP A 63 -61.79 16.60 -8.41
C ASP A 63 -61.50 16.52 -9.92
N GLU A 64 -60.94 15.40 -10.36
CA GLU A 64 -60.43 15.17 -11.72
C GLU A 64 -59.24 16.06 -12.18
N ASP A 65 -58.69 16.93 -11.33
CA ASP A 65 -57.46 17.68 -11.64
C ASP A 65 -56.20 16.82 -11.35
N TYR A 66 -55.84 15.99 -12.33
CA TYR A 66 -54.65 15.13 -12.25
C TYR A 66 -53.33 15.90 -12.35
N ASP A 67 -53.31 17.09 -12.95
CA ASP A 67 -52.09 17.87 -13.16
C ASP A 67 -51.62 18.49 -11.85
N THR A 68 -52.55 19.08 -11.10
CA THR A 68 -52.26 19.59 -9.75
C THR A 68 -51.91 18.45 -8.80
N LEU A 69 -52.62 17.32 -8.87
CA LEU A 69 -52.31 16.13 -8.08
C LEU A 69 -50.88 15.62 -8.34
N ARG A 70 -50.42 15.59 -9.60
CA ARG A 70 -49.04 15.19 -9.96
C ARG A 70 -47.97 16.11 -9.36
N VAL A 71 -48.20 17.42 -9.36
CA VAL A 71 -47.28 18.39 -8.75
C VAL A 71 -47.15 18.14 -7.24
N HIS A 72 -48.26 17.88 -6.56
CA HIS A 72 -48.24 17.53 -5.13
C HIS A 72 -47.49 16.22 -4.88
N GLN A 73 -47.74 15.19 -5.71
CA GLN A 73 -47.06 13.89 -5.62
C GLN A 73 -45.54 14.03 -5.82
N LYS A 74 -45.08 14.79 -6.83
CA LYS A 74 -43.64 15.04 -7.06
C LYS A 74 -43.01 15.85 -5.93
N ALA A 75 -43.67 16.90 -5.47
CA ALA A 75 -43.19 17.70 -4.33
C ALA A 75 -43.05 16.85 -3.07
N LEU A 76 -44.05 16.01 -2.78
CA LEU A 76 -44.02 15.15 -1.61
C LEU A 76 -43.00 14.01 -1.77
N TYR A 77 -43.20 13.11 -2.72
CA TYR A 77 -42.45 11.84 -2.83
C TYR A 77 -41.05 11.98 -3.39
N SER A 78 -40.85 12.86 -4.39
CA SER A 78 -39.56 12.99 -5.05
C SER A 78 -38.66 14.05 -4.41
N VAL A 79 -39.22 14.98 -3.63
CA VAL A 79 -38.44 16.03 -2.93
C VAL A 79 -38.47 15.81 -1.42
N LEU A 80 -39.60 16.03 -0.76
CA LEU A 80 -39.66 16.09 0.71
C LEU A 80 -39.30 14.77 1.40
N PHE A 81 -39.77 13.64 0.87
CA PHE A 81 -39.44 12.32 1.41
C PHE A 81 -37.93 12.00 1.43
N LYS A 82 -37.13 12.70 0.60
CA LYS A 82 -35.69 12.49 0.46
C LYS A 82 -34.84 13.55 1.19
N LEU A 83 -35.45 14.59 1.76
CA LEU A 83 -34.74 15.62 2.52
C LEU A 83 -34.36 15.11 3.91
N SER A 84 -33.20 15.51 4.43
CA SER A 84 -32.84 15.28 5.84
C SER A 84 -33.88 15.86 6.81
N LEU A 85 -33.94 15.33 8.04
CA LEU A 85 -34.90 15.79 9.04
C LEU A 85 -34.82 17.30 9.31
N GLU A 86 -33.60 17.85 9.37
CA GLU A 86 -33.35 19.29 9.53
C GLU A 86 -33.95 20.10 8.39
N ASN A 87 -33.73 19.67 7.14
CA ASN A 87 -34.24 20.35 5.95
C ASN A 87 -35.76 20.13 5.73
N LEU A 88 -36.35 19.14 6.38
CA LEU A 88 -37.80 18.87 6.36
C LEU A 88 -38.58 19.77 7.33
N GLN A 89 -37.97 20.22 8.44
CA GLN A 89 -38.64 21.03 9.48
C GLN A 89 -39.39 22.27 8.94
N PRO A 90 -38.84 23.07 8.00
CA PRO A 90 -39.52 24.25 7.48
C PRO A 90 -40.84 23.95 6.75
N TYR A 91 -41.04 22.72 6.27
CA TYR A 91 -42.21 22.30 5.48
C TYR A 91 -43.37 21.77 6.32
N ARG A 92 -43.18 21.55 7.63
CA ARG A 92 -44.20 20.98 8.52
C ARG A 92 -45.57 21.68 8.45
N PRO A 93 -45.67 23.03 8.45
CA PRO A 93 -46.98 23.68 8.34
C PRO A 93 -47.72 23.36 7.03
N ALA A 94 -46.99 23.23 5.91
CA ALA A 94 -47.57 22.87 4.62
C ALA A 94 -48.01 21.41 4.59
N LEU A 95 -47.22 20.51 5.17
CA LEU A 95 -47.59 19.09 5.31
C LEU A 95 -48.85 18.92 6.17
N ALA A 96 -48.95 19.65 7.28
CA ALA A 96 -50.14 19.66 8.15
C ALA A 96 -51.38 20.16 7.42
N ALA A 97 -51.24 21.22 6.61
CA ALA A 97 -52.33 21.76 5.81
C ALA A 97 -52.81 20.78 4.74
N LEU A 98 -51.89 20.15 4.00
CA LEU A 98 -52.21 19.13 3.00
C LEU A 98 -52.91 17.92 3.65
N ALA A 99 -52.41 17.47 4.81
CA ALA A 99 -53.00 16.37 5.58
C ALA A 99 -54.43 16.65 6.09
N ALA A 100 -54.83 17.92 6.18
CA ALA A 100 -56.17 18.34 6.63
C ALA A 100 -57.14 18.60 5.46
N SER A 101 -56.75 18.32 4.21
CA SER A 101 -57.58 18.57 3.04
C SER A 101 -58.86 17.72 3.06
N ASP A 102 -60.01 18.35 2.80
CA ASP A 102 -61.31 17.67 2.72
C ASP A 102 -61.60 17.28 1.26
N ILE A 103 -61.74 15.98 1.02
CA ILE A 103 -62.05 15.38 -0.28
C ILE A 103 -63.42 14.70 -0.30
N SER A 104 -64.29 14.98 0.68
CA SER A 104 -65.61 14.35 0.79
C SER A 104 -66.54 14.64 -0.39
N ASP A 105 -66.32 15.76 -1.09
CA ASP A 105 -67.06 16.15 -2.29
C ASP A 105 -66.55 15.46 -3.58
N PHE A 106 -65.45 14.71 -3.53
CA PHE A 106 -64.90 14.01 -4.69
C PHE A 106 -65.74 12.77 -5.03
N ALA A 107 -65.82 12.41 -6.30
CA ALA A 107 -66.52 11.21 -6.74
C ALA A 107 -65.95 9.94 -6.07
N HIS A 108 -66.70 9.35 -5.13
CA HIS A 108 -66.29 8.15 -4.42
C HIS A 108 -65.94 7.00 -5.39
N ARG A 109 -64.80 6.35 -5.14
CA ARG A 109 -64.19 5.28 -5.96
C ARG A 109 -63.59 5.73 -7.30
N SER A 110 -63.43 7.03 -7.55
CA SER A 110 -62.59 7.50 -8.67
C SER A 110 -61.09 7.22 -8.38
N SER A 111 -60.29 7.07 -9.43
CA SER A 111 -58.83 6.92 -9.30
C SER A 111 -58.20 8.18 -8.69
N HIS A 112 -58.77 9.35 -8.98
CA HIS A 112 -58.32 10.63 -8.42
C HIS A 112 -58.56 10.69 -6.91
N HIS A 113 -59.76 10.33 -6.45
CA HIS A 113 -60.07 10.22 -5.01
C HIS A 113 -59.12 9.26 -4.30
N ALA A 114 -58.84 8.09 -4.88
CA ALA A 114 -57.93 7.11 -4.28
C ALA A 114 -56.50 7.65 -4.14
N GLN A 115 -55.95 8.25 -5.21
CA GLN A 115 -54.60 8.81 -5.21
C GLN A 115 -54.46 10.03 -4.29
N THR A 116 -55.47 10.91 -4.27
CA THR A 116 -55.49 12.08 -3.39
C THR A 116 -55.59 11.66 -1.93
N SER A 117 -56.39 10.64 -1.61
CA SER A 117 -56.47 10.07 -0.26
C SER A 117 -55.12 9.53 0.23
N ILE A 118 -54.38 8.82 -0.62
CA ILE A 118 -53.04 8.28 -0.29
C ILE A 118 -52.03 9.41 -0.10
N LEU A 119 -52.09 10.45 -0.94
CA LEU A 119 -51.25 11.65 -0.81
C LEU A 119 -51.47 12.37 0.53
N ILE A 120 -52.74 12.63 0.89
CA ILE A 120 -53.12 13.27 2.16
C ILE A 120 -52.62 12.44 3.35
N GLN A 121 -52.80 11.12 3.28
CA GLN A 121 -52.33 10.20 4.31
C GLN A 121 -50.81 10.26 4.48
N ASN A 122 -50.04 10.19 3.39
CA ASN A 122 -48.58 10.25 3.41
C ASN A 122 -48.05 11.61 3.88
N ALA A 123 -48.72 12.71 3.52
CA ALA A 123 -48.38 14.05 4.02
C ALA A 123 -48.54 14.11 5.55
N GLY A 124 -49.61 13.53 6.09
CA GLY A 124 -49.85 13.42 7.53
C GLY A 124 -48.80 12.55 8.24
N LEU A 125 -48.38 11.44 7.62
CA LEU A 125 -47.32 10.59 8.16
C LEU A 125 -45.96 11.33 8.20
N LEU A 126 -45.62 12.05 7.13
CA LEU A 126 -44.36 12.80 7.04
C LEU A 126 -44.32 13.98 8.01
N GLU A 127 -45.47 14.66 8.23
CA GLU A 127 -45.61 15.68 9.27
C GLU A 127 -45.37 15.11 10.66
N ARG A 128 -46.00 13.97 10.98
CA ARG A 128 -45.85 13.30 12.28
C ARG A 128 -44.42 12.83 12.52
N PHE A 129 -43.75 12.32 11.50
CA PHE A 129 -42.33 11.95 11.56
C PHE A 129 -41.43 13.17 11.83
N ALA A 130 -41.73 14.31 11.22
CA ALA A 130 -41.01 15.56 11.46
C ALA A 130 -41.37 16.18 12.83
N ALA A 131 -42.55 15.89 13.37
CA ALA A 131 -43.03 16.38 14.67
C ALA A 131 -42.37 15.71 15.86
N ASP A 132 -42.15 14.41 15.76
CA ASP A 132 -41.51 13.61 16.79
C ASP A 132 -40.23 12.98 16.22
N PRO A 133 -39.05 13.59 16.43
CA PRO A 133 -37.78 13.09 15.90
C PRO A 133 -37.34 11.77 16.54
N ASN A 134 -37.99 11.32 17.62
CA ASN A 134 -37.60 10.11 18.36
C ASN A 134 -38.58 8.93 18.14
N ALA A 135 -39.77 9.17 17.58
CA ALA A 135 -40.74 8.10 17.33
C ALA A 135 -40.24 7.11 16.26
N VAL A 136 -40.28 5.81 16.55
CA VAL A 136 -40.03 4.77 15.55
C VAL A 136 -41.39 4.24 15.08
N TRP A 137 -41.53 4.08 13.77
CA TRP A 137 -42.79 3.85 13.06
C TRP A 137 -42.63 2.56 12.25
N VAL A 138 -43.56 1.64 12.44
CA VAL A 138 -43.72 0.48 11.58
C VAL A 138 -44.89 0.76 10.63
N SER A 139 -44.77 0.25 9.41
CA SER A 139 -45.77 0.45 8.37
C SER A 139 -47.16 0.01 8.85
N LYS A 140 -48.17 0.89 8.68
CA LYS A 140 -49.57 0.57 8.99
C LYS A 140 -50.36 0.05 7.80
N ASP A 141 -49.87 0.33 6.60
CA ASP A 141 -50.36 -0.20 5.34
C ASP A 141 -49.28 -0.08 4.26
N LYS A 142 -49.45 -0.79 3.16
CA LYS A 142 -48.48 -0.85 2.05
C LYS A 142 -48.18 0.48 1.34
N PHE A 143 -48.89 1.56 1.65
CA PHE A 143 -48.68 2.88 1.07
C PHE A 143 -48.01 3.86 2.05
N ASP A 144 -47.61 3.41 3.24
CA ASP A 144 -46.83 4.18 4.21
C ASP A 144 -45.36 4.27 3.78
N MET A 145 -45.02 5.34 3.04
CA MET A 145 -43.68 5.57 2.54
C MET A 145 -42.70 6.11 3.61
N VAL A 146 -43.16 6.42 4.83
CA VAL A 146 -42.35 7.02 5.91
C VAL A 146 -41.77 5.94 6.83
N SER A 147 -42.42 4.78 6.89
CA SER A 147 -42.04 3.64 7.71
C SER A 147 -40.60 3.13 7.46
N ASP A 148 -40.25 2.83 6.22
CA ASP A 148 -38.93 2.36 5.80
C ASP A 148 -37.81 3.35 6.19
N ARG A 149 -38.08 4.63 5.92
CA ARG A 149 -37.18 5.73 6.25
C ARG A 149 -36.95 5.84 7.75
N THR A 150 -38.02 5.72 8.54
CA THR A 150 -37.93 5.78 10.00
C THR A 150 -37.06 4.66 10.57
N LEU A 151 -37.33 3.41 10.17
CA LEU A 151 -36.60 2.26 10.66
C LEU A 151 -35.12 2.36 10.24
N THR A 152 -34.84 2.85 9.03
CA THR A 152 -33.48 3.12 8.55
C THR A 152 -32.75 4.18 9.37
N GLU A 153 -33.39 5.31 9.64
CA GLU A 153 -32.75 6.45 10.31
C GLU A 153 -32.67 6.33 11.84
N ARG A 154 -33.52 5.51 12.48
CA ARG A 154 -33.69 5.52 13.94
C ARG A 154 -33.44 4.19 14.65
N VAL A 155 -33.37 3.08 13.91
CA VAL A 155 -33.04 1.76 14.45
C VAL A 155 -31.66 1.35 13.94
N HIS A 156 -30.71 1.17 14.85
CA HIS A 156 -29.29 0.92 14.49
C HIS A 156 -28.73 -0.36 15.10
N THR A 157 -29.43 -0.96 16.06
CA THR A 157 -29.04 -2.21 16.71
C THR A 157 -30.08 -3.31 16.52
N ALA A 158 -29.64 -4.55 16.66
CA ALA A 158 -30.51 -5.71 16.52
C ALA A 158 -31.56 -5.77 17.64
N GLU A 159 -31.19 -5.36 18.86
CA GLU A 159 -32.10 -5.32 20.02
C GLU A 159 -33.21 -4.27 19.84
N GLU A 160 -32.91 -3.10 19.29
CA GLU A 160 -33.90 -2.08 18.96
C GLU A 160 -34.85 -2.58 17.86
N MET A 161 -34.31 -3.25 16.85
CA MET A 161 -35.12 -3.79 15.74
C MET A 161 -36.04 -4.93 16.20
N ARG A 162 -35.60 -5.75 17.15
CA ARG A 162 -36.37 -6.92 17.64
C ARG A 162 -37.78 -6.55 18.11
N LEU A 163 -37.98 -5.34 18.65
CA LEU A 163 -39.30 -4.85 19.09
C LEU A 163 -40.31 -4.72 17.94
N TYR A 164 -39.83 -4.52 16.71
CA TYR A 164 -40.64 -4.24 15.52
C TYR A 164 -40.72 -5.44 14.56
N MET A 165 -39.82 -6.42 14.70
CA MET A 165 -39.79 -7.63 13.87
C MET A 165 -41.13 -8.39 13.83
N PRO A 166 -41.88 -8.55 14.94
CA PRO A 166 -43.19 -9.22 14.92
C PRO A 166 -44.16 -8.62 13.89
N GLU A 167 -44.34 -7.29 13.91
CA GLU A 167 -45.24 -6.59 12.99
C GLU A 167 -44.74 -6.66 11.54
N LEU A 168 -43.42 -6.63 11.32
CA LEU A 168 -42.82 -6.73 9.99
C LEU A 168 -42.96 -8.13 9.38
N PHE A 169 -42.87 -9.19 10.19
CA PHE A 169 -43.10 -10.57 9.73
C PHE A 169 -44.57 -10.83 9.39
N ASP A 170 -45.51 -10.30 10.18
CA ASP A 170 -46.95 -10.40 9.87
C ASP A 170 -47.27 -9.71 8.53
N TRP A 171 -46.64 -8.57 8.22
CA TRP A 171 -46.79 -7.90 6.93
C TRP A 171 -46.10 -8.63 5.77
N LEU A 172 -45.01 -9.36 6.04
CA LEU A 172 -44.34 -10.15 5.02
C LEU A 172 -45.23 -11.30 4.52
N ALA A 173 -46.17 -11.77 5.36
CA ALA A 173 -47.03 -12.92 5.11
C ALA A 173 -48.49 -12.58 4.72
N ASP A 174 -48.81 -11.32 4.39
CA ASP A 174 -50.16 -10.94 3.95
C ASP A 174 -50.48 -11.53 2.56
N ALA A 175 -51.25 -12.62 2.57
CA ALA A 175 -51.72 -13.39 1.41
C ALA A 175 -52.40 -12.58 0.28
N ASN A 176 -52.83 -11.35 0.55
CA ASN A 176 -53.56 -10.56 -0.44
C ASN A 176 -52.65 -9.79 -1.41
N ASN A 177 -51.31 -9.78 -1.25
CA ASN A 177 -50.37 -9.01 -2.10
C ASN A 177 -48.92 -9.57 -2.08
N PRO A 178 -48.10 -9.29 -3.12
CA PRO A 178 -46.69 -9.71 -3.14
C PRO A 178 -45.85 -9.10 -1.99
N PRO A 179 -44.71 -9.72 -1.61
CA PRO A 179 -43.87 -9.28 -0.50
C PRO A 179 -43.55 -7.79 -0.58
N PHE A 180 -43.85 -7.04 0.48
CA PHE A 180 -43.47 -5.63 0.55
C PHE A 180 -41.96 -5.54 0.76
N THR A 181 -41.22 -5.30 -0.34
CA THR A 181 -39.74 -5.27 -0.37
C THR A 181 -39.13 -4.46 0.78
N PRO A 182 -39.65 -3.27 1.16
CA PRO A 182 -39.10 -2.54 2.30
C PRO A 182 -39.18 -3.29 3.63
N CYS A 183 -40.24 -4.06 3.93
CA CYS A 183 -40.30 -4.87 5.15
C CYS A 183 -39.23 -5.98 5.13
N ARG A 184 -39.06 -6.66 3.98
CA ARG A 184 -38.03 -7.69 3.80
C ARG A 184 -36.63 -7.10 3.98
N ASP A 185 -36.36 -5.95 3.37
CA ASP A 185 -35.09 -5.23 3.48
C ASP A 185 -34.80 -4.81 4.93
N GLN A 186 -35.80 -4.30 5.65
CA GLN A 186 -35.66 -3.91 7.05
C GLN A 186 -35.34 -5.11 7.95
N LEU A 187 -36.03 -6.24 7.78
CA LEU A 187 -35.72 -7.48 8.52
C LEU A 187 -34.30 -8.00 8.19
N ALA A 188 -33.88 -7.92 6.92
CA ALA A 188 -32.57 -8.36 6.45
C ALA A 188 -31.40 -7.51 6.97
N ARG A 189 -31.63 -6.28 7.49
CA ARG A 189 -30.58 -5.46 8.14
C ARG A 189 -30.02 -6.10 9.40
N PHE A 190 -30.80 -6.95 10.08
CA PHE A 190 -30.40 -7.62 11.33
C PHE A 190 -30.69 -9.13 11.25
N PRO A 191 -30.05 -9.84 10.30
CA PRO A 191 -30.51 -11.13 9.81
C PRO A 191 -30.47 -12.23 10.87
N GLU A 192 -29.45 -12.25 11.72
CA GLU A 192 -29.33 -13.26 12.78
C GLU A 192 -30.42 -13.13 13.85
N THR A 193 -30.82 -11.90 14.21
CA THR A 193 -31.89 -11.67 15.17
C THR A 193 -33.26 -11.91 14.55
N ALA A 194 -33.41 -11.56 13.27
CA ALA A 194 -34.61 -11.86 12.49
C ALA A 194 -34.86 -13.38 12.38
N ALA A 195 -33.83 -14.20 12.16
CA ALA A 195 -33.98 -15.66 12.16
C ALA A 195 -34.42 -16.24 13.51
N VAL A 196 -33.94 -15.67 14.62
CA VAL A 196 -34.40 -16.08 15.97
C VAL A 196 -35.88 -15.77 16.16
N VAL A 197 -36.34 -14.60 15.73
CA VAL A 197 -37.77 -14.21 15.80
C VAL A 197 -38.61 -15.04 14.82
N ALA A 198 -38.11 -15.27 13.60
CA ALA A 198 -38.77 -16.13 12.60
C ALA A 198 -39.01 -17.55 13.13
N ALA A 199 -38.13 -18.08 13.98
CA ALA A 199 -38.36 -19.36 14.67
C ALA A 199 -39.60 -19.35 15.58
N GLU A 200 -39.81 -18.26 16.32
CA GLU A 200 -40.97 -18.09 17.19
C GLU A 200 -42.28 -18.08 16.37
N PHE A 201 -42.26 -17.43 15.20
CA PHE A 201 -43.40 -17.37 14.28
C PHE A 201 -43.63 -18.68 13.52
N LEU A 202 -42.57 -19.34 13.06
CA LEU A 202 -42.69 -20.63 12.38
C LEU A 202 -43.29 -21.69 13.30
N ALA A 203 -42.93 -21.67 14.59
CA ALA A 203 -43.56 -22.53 15.60
C ALA A 203 -45.07 -22.34 15.66
N LYS A 204 -45.54 -21.08 15.67
CA LYS A 204 -46.97 -20.74 15.70
C LYS A 204 -47.68 -21.11 14.39
N ALA A 205 -47.07 -20.81 13.25
CA ALA A 205 -47.62 -21.14 11.93
C ALA A 205 -47.79 -22.67 11.76
N ASN A 206 -46.88 -23.47 12.31
CA ASN A 206 -47.01 -24.93 12.38
C ASN A 206 -48.23 -25.40 13.19
N GLU A 207 -48.57 -24.74 14.30
CA GLU A 207 -49.77 -25.07 15.09
C GLU A 207 -51.06 -24.71 14.35
N GLU A 208 -51.06 -23.57 13.66
CA GLU A 208 -52.21 -23.03 12.92
C GLU A 208 -52.40 -23.67 11.53
N LYS A 209 -51.38 -24.41 11.04
CA LYS A 209 -51.31 -25.00 9.70
C LYS A 209 -51.43 -23.96 8.59
N ASP A 210 -50.73 -22.85 8.77
CA ASP A 210 -50.67 -21.75 7.81
C ASP A 210 -49.51 -21.97 6.82
N THR A 211 -49.77 -22.74 5.76
CA THR A 211 -48.78 -23.14 4.75
C THR A 211 -48.12 -21.93 4.07
N GLU A 212 -48.89 -20.87 3.82
CA GLU A 212 -48.40 -19.67 3.17
C GLU A 212 -47.41 -18.89 4.07
N TYR A 213 -47.74 -18.75 5.36
CA TYR A 213 -46.81 -18.13 6.31
C TYR A 213 -45.54 -18.97 6.52
N GLN A 214 -45.67 -20.31 6.50
CA GLN A 214 -44.53 -21.23 6.60
C GLN A 214 -43.53 -21.04 5.45
N HIS A 215 -44.02 -20.94 4.20
CA HIS A 215 -43.19 -20.64 3.02
C HIS A 215 -42.43 -19.32 3.21
N PHE A 216 -43.13 -18.25 3.54
CA PHE A 216 -42.50 -16.92 3.67
C PHE A 216 -41.41 -16.86 4.74
N LEU A 217 -41.60 -17.57 5.86
CA LEU A 217 -40.61 -17.60 6.94
C LEU A 217 -39.37 -18.42 6.58
N ILE A 218 -39.55 -19.56 5.90
CA ILE A 218 -38.44 -20.41 5.46
C ILE A 218 -37.64 -19.72 4.35
N ASP A 219 -38.33 -19.16 3.34
CA ASP A 219 -37.73 -18.42 2.24
C ASP A 219 -36.96 -17.19 2.74
N PHE A 220 -37.55 -16.38 3.62
CA PHE A 220 -36.88 -15.21 4.17
C PHE A 220 -35.54 -15.59 4.84
N VAL A 221 -35.53 -16.65 5.64
CA VAL A 221 -34.30 -17.07 6.34
C VAL A 221 -33.30 -17.68 5.37
N TYR A 222 -33.78 -18.44 4.38
CA TYR A 222 -32.95 -19.03 3.34
C TYR A 222 -32.18 -17.99 2.51
N ASP A 223 -32.88 -16.92 2.13
CA ASP A 223 -32.36 -15.87 1.25
C ASP A 223 -31.61 -14.77 1.99
N CYS A 224 -32.18 -14.29 3.09
CA CYS A 224 -31.73 -13.05 3.73
C CYS A 224 -30.80 -13.30 4.93
N VAL A 225 -30.72 -14.52 5.46
CA VAL A 225 -29.94 -14.80 6.68
C VAL A 225 -28.74 -15.70 6.37
N PRO A 226 -27.50 -15.27 6.68
CA PRO A 226 -26.34 -16.15 6.55
C PRO A 226 -26.50 -17.42 7.39
N VAL A 227 -26.19 -18.58 6.79
CA VAL A 227 -26.30 -19.89 7.45
C VAL A 227 -25.36 -19.93 8.65
N GLY A 228 -25.90 -20.18 9.83
CA GLY A 228 -25.15 -20.01 11.08
C GLY A 228 -25.88 -20.51 12.32
N LYS A 229 -25.34 -20.22 13.51
CA LYS A 229 -25.99 -20.56 14.79
C LYS A 229 -27.38 -19.95 14.94
N SER A 230 -27.64 -18.82 14.29
CA SER A 230 -28.94 -18.13 14.26
C SER A 230 -30.05 -18.93 13.55
N TRP A 231 -29.69 -19.88 12.67
CA TRP A 231 -30.66 -20.79 12.04
C TRP A 231 -31.09 -21.92 12.98
N MET A 232 -30.24 -22.31 13.95
CA MET A 232 -30.50 -23.44 14.85
C MET A 232 -31.87 -23.41 15.55
N PRO A 233 -32.38 -22.26 16.04
CA PRO A 233 -33.71 -22.20 16.66
C PRO A 233 -34.86 -22.66 15.75
N MET A 234 -34.74 -22.50 14.43
CA MET A 234 -35.78 -22.94 13.48
C MET A 234 -35.71 -24.43 13.17
N ARG A 235 -34.58 -25.10 13.41
CA ARG A 235 -34.34 -26.47 12.96
C ARG A 235 -35.43 -27.44 13.39
N GLU A 236 -35.78 -27.44 14.67
CA GLU A 236 -36.76 -28.38 15.20
C GLU A 236 -38.15 -28.15 14.57
N HIS A 237 -38.50 -26.89 14.29
CA HIS A 237 -39.75 -26.52 13.64
C HIS A 237 -39.78 -26.91 12.15
N VAL A 238 -38.70 -26.68 11.41
CA VAL A 238 -38.57 -27.10 10.00
C VAL A 238 -38.58 -28.63 9.86
N GLN A 239 -37.90 -29.35 10.77
CA GLN A 239 -37.94 -30.82 10.79
C GLN A 239 -39.33 -31.37 11.13
N ALA A 240 -40.05 -30.73 12.06
CA ALA A 240 -41.42 -31.11 12.39
C ALA A 240 -42.36 -30.91 11.20
N LEU A 241 -42.22 -29.79 10.49
CA LEU A 241 -42.98 -29.46 9.27
C LEU A 241 -42.79 -30.53 8.18
N VAL A 242 -41.53 -30.85 7.83
CA VAL A 242 -41.20 -31.89 6.84
C VAL A 242 -41.82 -33.24 7.23
N LYS A 243 -41.80 -33.57 8.51
CA LYS A 243 -42.35 -34.85 9.01
C LYS A 243 -43.88 -34.89 8.96
N GLU A 244 -44.55 -33.77 9.24
CA GLU A 244 -46.02 -33.70 9.23
C GLU A 244 -46.58 -33.75 7.80
N LEU A 245 -45.94 -33.04 6.86
CA LEU A 245 -46.36 -32.97 5.46
C LEU A 245 -45.87 -34.15 4.61
N ALA A 246 -45.05 -35.05 5.19
CA ALA A 246 -44.51 -36.22 4.50
C ALA A 246 -45.62 -37.14 3.95
N GLY A 247 -45.76 -37.15 2.62
CA GLY A 247 -46.74 -37.98 1.92
C GLY A 247 -48.11 -37.32 1.70
N SER A 248 -48.21 -35.99 1.87
CA SER A 248 -49.31 -35.20 1.30
C SER A 248 -49.31 -35.35 -0.23
N SER A 249 -50.49 -35.22 -0.84
CA SER A 249 -50.66 -35.20 -2.31
C SER A 249 -51.10 -33.83 -2.82
N ASP A 250 -50.99 -32.81 -1.96
CA ASP A 250 -51.24 -31.41 -2.29
C ASP A 250 -49.95 -30.80 -2.87
N GLU A 251 -50.06 -30.08 -3.99
CA GLU A 251 -48.89 -29.55 -4.71
C GLU A 251 -48.15 -28.49 -3.87
N ASP A 252 -48.88 -27.68 -3.09
CA ASP A 252 -48.29 -26.63 -2.25
C ASP A 252 -47.51 -27.25 -1.06
N ASP A 253 -48.02 -28.35 -0.49
CA ASP A 253 -47.33 -29.10 0.57
C ASP A 253 -46.03 -29.76 0.06
N GLU A 254 -46.02 -30.26 -1.19
CA GLU A 254 -44.82 -30.85 -1.81
C GLU A 254 -43.73 -29.80 -2.04
N GLU A 255 -44.10 -28.59 -2.47
CA GLU A 255 -43.17 -27.46 -2.67
C GLU A 255 -42.54 -27.02 -1.32
N LEU A 256 -43.36 -26.84 -0.28
CA LEU A 256 -42.89 -26.46 1.05
C LEU A 256 -41.92 -27.48 1.64
N VAL A 257 -42.21 -28.77 1.47
CA VAL A 257 -41.32 -29.86 1.91
C VAL A 257 -40.00 -29.82 1.15
N GLY A 258 -40.00 -29.47 -0.13
CA GLY A 258 -38.79 -29.26 -0.94
C GLY A 258 -37.90 -28.16 -0.35
N GLU A 259 -38.47 -26.98 -0.15
CA GLU A 259 -37.78 -25.81 0.42
C GLU A 259 -37.22 -26.09 1.82
N ALA A 260 -38.03 -26.71 2.68
CA ALA A 260 -37.64 -27.06 4.04
C ALA A 260 -36.47 -28.07 4.09
N ASN A 261 -36.44 -29.04 3.18
CA ASN A 261 -35.34 -30.01 3.08
C ASN A 261 -34.05 -29.37 2.56
N GLU A 262 -34.15 -28.45 1.60
CA GLU A 262 -32.99 -27.69 1.12
C GLU A 262 -32.41 -26.82 2.22
N TRP A 263 -33.27 -26.14 2.97
CA TRP A 263 -32.90 -25.35 4.14
C TRP A 263 -32.16 -26.20 5.19
N LEU A 264 -32.68 -27.39 5.54
CA LEU A 264 -32.06 -28.32 6.49
C LEU A 264 -30.70 -28.82 6.01
N THR A 265 -30.61 -29.19 4.73
CA THR A 265 -29.36 -29.64 4.11
C THR A 265 -28.27 -28.58 4.22
N ARG A 266 -28.63 -27.31 3.97
CA ARG A 266 -27.70 -26.19 4.05
C ARG A 266 -27.20 -25.96 5.48
N LEU A 267 -28.08 -26.09 6.47
CA LEU A 267 -27.71 -26.00 7.89
C LEU A 267 -26.81 -27.16 8.35
N GLU A 268 -27.08 -28.40 7.94
CA GLU A 268 -26.27 -29.57 8.25
C GLU A 268 -24.86 -29.48 7.66
N GLN A 269 -24.74 -28.98 6.43
CA GLN A 269 -23.45 -28.72 5.79
C GLN A 269 -22.63 -27.68 6.58
N TRP A 270 -23.29 -26.64 7.08
CA TRP A 270 -22.65 -25.64 7.94
C TRP A 270 -22.22 -26.21 9.29
N GLU A 271 -23.02 -27.06 9.95
CA GLU A 271 -22.63 -27.70 11.22
C GLU A 271 -21.44 -28.64 11.06
N ALA A 272 -21.36 -29.33 9.92
CA ALA A 272 -20.19 -30.12 9.58
C ALA A 272 -18.91 -29.26 9.49
N LEU A 273 -19.01 -27.93 9.37
CA LEU A 273 -17.90 -26.97 9.37
C LEU A 273 -17.53 -26.43 10.77
N ASP A 274 -18.39 -26.50 11.80
CA ASP A 274 -18.19 -25.86 13.14
C ASP A 274 -17.70 -26.79 14.30
N THR A 275 -17.07 -27.94 14.02
CA THR A 275 -16.53 -28.87 15.06
C THR A 275 -15.13 -28.45 15.59
N PRO A 276 -14.77 -28.62 16.89
CA PRO A 276 -13.66 -27.91 17.55
C PRO A 276 -12.24 -28.08 16.98
N LEU A 277 -11.55 -26.93 16.97
CA LEU A 277 -10.28 -26.50 16.35
C LEU A 277 -8.98 -27.32 16.55
N LEU A 278 -8.95 -28.40 17.33
CA LEU A 278 -7.67 -29.06 17.68
C LEU A 278 -7.40 -30.38 16.94
N THR A 279 -8.44 -31.10 16.53
CA THR A 279 -8.26 -32.35 15.75
C THR A 279 -8.31 -32.06 14.23
N ARG A 280 -8.95 -30.96 13.83
CA ARG A 280 -9.13 -30.55 12.42
C ARG A 280 -7.89 -29.93 11.78
N LYS A 281 -6.94 -29.38 12.55
CA LYS A 281 -5.70 -28.78 12.02
C LYS A 281 -4.80 -29.81 11.31
N TYR A 282 -4.88 -31.08 11.70
CA TYR A 282 -4.12 -32.17 11.07
C TYR A 282 -4.91 -32.83 9.92
N GLU A 283 -6.24 -32.97 10.02
CA GLU A 283 -7.03 -33.63 8.97
C GLU A 283 -7.49 -32.71 7.83
N ILE A 284 -7.72 -31.40 8.05
CA ILE A 284 -8.07 -30.45 6.97
C ILE A 284 -6.88 -30.18 6.06
N CYS A 285 -5.67 -29.99 6.61
CA CYS A 285 -4.46 -29.85 5.79
C CYS A 285 -4.24 -31.08 4.89
N THR A 286 -4.73 -32.25 5.31
CA THR A 286 -4.59 -33.50 4.56
C THR A 286 -5.77 -33.77 3.60
N LYS A 287 -7.00 -33.31 3.91
CA LYS A 287 -8.19 -33.54 3.06
C LYS A 287 -8.49 -32.43 2.05
N MET A 288 -8.14 -31.15 2.31
CA MET A 288 -8.25 -30.07 1.30
C MET A 288 -7.13 -30.16 0.22
N ALA A 289 -6.09 -30.95 0.46
CA ALA A 289 -5.05 -31.25 -0.51
C ALA A 289 -5.50 -32.27 -1.59
N VAL A 290 -6.67 -32.91 -1.43
CA VAL A 290 -7.22 -33.84 -2.43
C VAL A 290 -8.02 -33.06 -3.47
N GLY A 291 -7.29 -32.33 -4.33
CA GLY A 291 -7.83 -31.54 -5.43
C GLY A 291 -7.20 -30.15 -5.60
N ALA A 292 -6.49 -29.64 -4.58
CA ALA A 292 -5.81 -28.36 -4.66
C ALA A 292 -4.69 -28.40 -5.72
N LYS A 293 -4.76 -27.46 -6.68
CA LYS A 293 -3.74 -27.30 -7.73
C LYS A 293 -2.41 -26.96 -7.06
N THR A 294 -1.47 -27.90 -7.08
CA THR A 294 -0.12 -27.69 -6.53
C THR A 294 0.73 -26.97 -7.58
N ASP A 295 1.13 -25.73 -7.31
CA ASP A 295 2.08 -24.99 -8.16
C ASP A 295 3.50 -25.04 -7.57
N HIS A 296 4.50 -25.02 -8.44
CA HIS A 296 5.91 -25.06 -8.07
C HIS A 296 6.60 -23.80 -8.57
N VAL A 297 7.22 -23.03 -7.67
CA VAL A 297 7.91 -21.78 -8.02
C VAL A 297 9.34 -21.79 -7.48
N ASP A 298 10.25 -21.10 -8.16
CA ASP A 298 11.58 -20.92 -7.59
C ASP A 298 11.51 -20.01 -6.37
N VAL A 299 10.72 -18.93 -6.44
CA VAL A 299 10.56 -17.97 -5.35
C VAL A 299 9.10 -17.57 -5.13
N LEU A 300 8.66 -17.62 -3.87
CA LEU A 300 7.41 -17.02 -3.41
C LEU A 300 7.69 -15.75 -2.58
N ILE A 301 7.13 -14.61 -2.96
CA ILE A 301 7.22 -13.35 -2.22
C ILE A 301 5.87 -13.08 -1.55
N VAL A 302 5.89 -12.83 -0.23
CA VAL A 302 4.71 -12.45 0.55
C VAL A 302 4.82 -10.99 0.95
N GLY A 303 3.92 -10.15 0.41
CA GLY A 303 3.88 -8.71 0.58
C GLY A 303 4.41 -7.97 -0.65
N ALA A 304 3.61 -7.04 -1.17
CA ALA A 304 3.92 -6.23 -2.35
C ALA A 304 4.16 -4.74 -2.01
N GLY A 305 4.75 -4.48 -0.84
CA GLY A 305 5.36 -3.18 -0.54
C GLY A 305 6.73 -3.01 -1.21
N PRO A 306 7.46 -1.92 -0.89
CA PRO A 306 8.74 -1.60 -1.54
C PRO A 306 9.79 -2.73 -1.53
N ALA A 307 9.95 -3.45 -0.41
CA ALA A 307 10.87 -4.60 -0.34
C ALA A 307 10.45 -5.74 -1.28
N GLY A 308 9.18 -6.14 -1.24
CA GLY A 308 8.65 -7.21 -2.09
C GLY A 308 8.72 -6.88 -3.59
N LEU A 309 8.37 -5.64 -3.96
CA LEU A 309 8.45 -5.17 -5.34
C LEU A 309 9.91 -5.08 -5.84
N MET A 310 10.85 -4.66 -4.99
CA MET A 310 12.28 -4.69 -5.33
C MET A 310 12.77 -6.13 -5.59
N MET A 311 12.38 -7.09 -4.74
CA MET A 311 12.70 -8.51 -4.95
C MET A 311 12.11 -9.01 -6.26
N ALA A 312 10.83 -8.77 -6.50
CA ALA A 312 10.16 -9.17 -7.74
C ALA A 312 10.83 -8.56 -8.98
N THR A 313 11.30 -7.31 -8.91
CA THR A 313 12.02 -6.64 -10.00
C THR A 313 13.35 -7.33 -10.32
N TRP A 314 14.14 -7.67 -9.30
CA TRP A 314 15.36 -8.46 -9.47
C TRP A 314 15.08 -9.81 -10.13
N LEU A 315 14.09 -10.52 -9.62
CA LEU A 315 13.75 -11.86 -10.10
C LEU A 315 13.18 -11.85 -11.51
N ALA A 316 12.35 -10.84 -11.84
CA ALA A 316 11.89 -10.59 -13.20
C ALA A 316 13.08 -10.33 -14.14
N LYS A 317 13.98 -9.42 -13.75
CA LYS A 317 15.18 -9.09 -14.54
C LYS A 317 16.10 -10.28 -14.76
N CYS A 318 16.16 -11.20 -13.79
CA CYS A 318 16.93 -12.42 -13.87
C CYS A 318 16.18 -13.60 -14.50
N GLY A 319 14.89 -13.48 -14.85
CA GLY A 319 14.09 -14.56 -15.45
C GLY A 319 13.81 -15.73 -14.51
N ILE A 320 13.60 -15.48 -13.22
CA ILE A 320 13.32 -16.51 -12.21
C ILE A 320 11.81 -16.76 -12.08
N LYS A 321 11.35 -18.03 -12.01
CA LYS A 321 9.93 -18.35 -11.86
C LYS A 321 9.44 -17.90 -10.48
N THR A 322 8.69 -16.80 -10.45
CA THR A 322 8.37 -16.09 -9.21
C THR A 322 6.88 -15.81 -9.11
N ARG A 323 6.34 -15.94 -7.90
CA ARG A 323 5.02 -15.44 -7.53
C ARG A 323 5.14 -14.40 -6.42
N ILE A 324 4.28 -13.38 -6.47
CA ILE A 324 4.23 -12.33 -5.46
C ILE A 324 2.77 -12.10 -5.05
N VAL A 325 2.49 -12.32 -3.77
CA VAL A 325 1.14 -12.22 -3.20
C VAL A 325 1.04 -11.04 -2.24
N ASP A 326 -0.12 -10.38 -2.21
CA ASP A 326 -0.44 -9.35 -1.23
C ASP A 326 -1.90 -9.48 -0.76
N LYS A 327 -2.10 -9.36 0.54
CA LYS A 327 -3.44 -9.51 1.14
C LYS A 327 -4.38 -8.34 0.84
N ARG A 328 -3.86 -7.17 0.43
CA ARG A 328 -4.70 -6.00 0.15
C ARG A 328 -5.34 -6.13 -1.22
N GLY A 329 -6.62 -5.78 -1.33
CA GLY A 329 -7.38 -5.89 -2.58
C GLY A 329 -6.90 -4.96 -3.69
N THR A 330 -6.32 -3.80 -3.34
CA THR A 330 -5.83 -2.81 -4.30
C THR A 330 -4.42 -2.35 -3.99
N LYS A 331 -3.79 -1.65 -4.94
CA LYS A 331 -2.51 -0.97 -4.73
C LYS A 331 -2.63 0.13 -3.68
N ILE A 332 -1.51 0.49 -3.06
CA ILE A 332 -1.50 1.58 -2.10
C ILE A 332 -1.65 2.92 -2.83
N PHE A 333 -2.85 3.50 -2.79
CA PHE A 333 -3.14 4.78 -3.43
C PHE A 333 -2.52 5.95 -2.68
N ASN A 334 -2.46 5.91 -1.33
CA ASN A 334 -1.73 6.86 -0.47
C ASN A 334 -0.81 6.14 0.52
N GLY A 335 0.49 6.04 0.20
CA GLY A 335 1.48 5.32 0.98
C GLY A 335 2.13 6.16 2.09
N GLN A 336 2.74 5.46 3.05
CA GLN A 336 3.30 6.11 4.24
C GLN A 336 4.68 6.74 3.98
N ALA A 337 5.39 6.31 2.94
CA ALA A 337 6.72 6.80 2.59
C ALA A 337 6.70 7.77 1.38
N ASP A 338 7.74 8.60 1.28
CA ASP A 338 7.93 9.52 0.16
C ASP A 338 9.40 9.79 -0.19
N GLY A 339 10.29 9.84 0.79
CA GLY A 339 11.71 10.11 0.58
C GLY A 339 12.45 9.00 -0.17
N LEU A 340 13.14 9.37 -1.23
CA LEU A 340 14.12 8.55 -1.97
C LEU A 340 15.52 9.13 -1.77
N GLN A 341 16.40 8.31 -1.19
CA GLN A 341 17.78 8.70 -0.89
C GLN A 341 18.71 8.50 -2.08
N CYS A 342 19.89 9.11 -2.02
CA CYS A 342 20.90 9.08 -3.09
C CYS A 342 21.17 7.67 -3.59
N ARG A 343 21.49 6.72 -2.69
CA ARG A 343 21.79 5.35 -3.07
C ARG A 343 20.60 4.63 -3.71
N THR A 344 19.37 4.97 -3.31
CA THR A 344 18.16 4.38 -3.90
C THR A 344 17.95 4.84 -5.34
N LEU A 345 18.23 6.12 -5.64
CA LEU A 345 18.18 6.61 -7.02
C LEU A 345 19.26 5.99 -7.89
N GLU A 346 20.48 5.75 -7.34
CA GLU A 346 21.51 4.98 -8.03
C GLU A 346 21.04 3.56 -8.39
N ILE A 347 20.27 2.92 -7.51
CA ILE A 347 19.67 1.60 -7.74
C ILE A 347 18.55 1.68 -8.79
N PHE A 348 17.70 2.71 -8.75
CA PHE A 348 16.64 2.87 -9.76
C PHE A 348 17.25 3.12 -11.15
N ASP A 349 18.40 3.77 -11.20
CA ASP A 349 19.13 4.02 -12.45
C ASP A 349 19.75 2.74 -12.98
N SER A 350 20.28 1.87 -12.11
CA SER A 350 20.81 0.57 -12.53
C SER A 350 19.73 -0.35 -13.12
N PHE A 351 18.46 -0.14 -12.76
CA PHE A 351 17.29 -0.77 -13.41
C PHE A 351 16.70 0.03 -14.59
N GLY A 352 17.11 1.28 -14.80
CA GLY A 352 16.72 2.09 -15.97
C GLY A 352 15.50 3.01 -15.78
N PHE A 353 14.94 3.11 -14.58
CA PHE A 353 13.73 3.93 -14.33
C PHE A 353 13.94 5.10 -13.35
N ALA A 354 15.16 5.39 -12.90
CA ALA A 354 15.44 6.56 -12.06
C ALA A 354 15.00 7.89 -12.69
N HIS A 355 15.12 8.04 -14.01
CA HIS A 355 14.75 9.27 -14.71
C HIS A 355 13.28 9.65 -14.50
N ARG A 356 12.38 8.65 -14.38
CA ARG A 356 10.95 8.86 -14.09
C ARG A 356 10.76 9.42 -12.69
N ALA A 357 11.42 8.79 -11.70
CA ALA A 357 11.39 9.27 -10.31
C ALA A 357 11.98 10.67 -10.18
N TRP A 358 13.11 10.93 -10.85
CA TRP A 358 13.77 12.23 -10.85
C TRP A 358 12.85 13.33 -11.38
N ILE A 359 12.24 13.14 -12.55
CA ILE A 359 11.37 14.15 -13.19
C ILE A 359 10.09 14.42 -12.38
N GLU A 360 9.45 13.39 -11.81
CA GLU A 360 8.18 13.54 -11.11
C GLU A 360 8.32 14.07 -9.67
N SER A 361 9.50 13.91 -9.06
CA SER A 361 9.74 14.20 -7.63
C SER A 361 9.94 15.67 -7.31
N ASN A 362 9.76 16.05 -6.03
CA ASN A 362 10.28 17.31 -5.51
C ASN A 362 11.72 17.10 -5.00
N HIS A 363 12.62 17.99 -5.39
CA HIS A 363 14.03 17.92 -5.05
C HIS A 363 14.30 18.68 -3.75
N MET A 364 14.85 18.02 -2.74
CA MET A 364 15.25 18.66 -1.50
C MET A 364 16.71 19.08 -1.61
N LEU A 365 16.96 20.39 -1.54
CA LEU A 365 18.30 20.97 -1.72
C LEU A 365 18.88 21.52 -0.42
N GLU A 366 18.03 22.12 0.39
CA GLU A 366 18.40 22.86 1.59
C GLU A 366 17.47 22.47 2.75
N ILE A 367 18.06 22.35 3.93
CA ILE A 367 17.35 22.20 5.21
C ILE A 367 17.44 23.52 5.97
N SER A 368 16.29 24.11 6.28
CA SER A 368 16.21 25.28 7.16
C SER A 368 15.96 24.85 8.61
N LEU A 369 16.81 25.32 9.52
CA LEU A 369 16.68 25.09 10.95
C LEU A 369 15.98 26.30 11.59
N TRP A 370 14.90 26.04 12.33
CA TRP A 370 14.09 27.06 12.99
C TRP A 370 13.98 26.78 14.49
N ASN A 371 14.29 27.79 15.29
CA ASN A 371 14.38 27.71 16.75
C ASN A 371 13.88 29.02 17.38
N PRO A 372 13.46 29.01 18.65
CA PRO A 372 13.09 30.22 19.36
C PRO A 372 14.29 31.18 19.50
N ASP A 373 14.03 32.48 19.44
CA ASP A 373 14.95 33.51 19.90
C ASP A 373 14.95 33.66 21.43
N GLU A 374 15.69 34.64 21.96
CA GLU A 374 15.75 34.93 23.40
C GLU A 374 14.38 35.25 24.02
N LYS A 375 13.39 35.65 23.21
CA LYS A 375 12.02 35.95 23.63
C LYS A 375 11.07 34.77 23.44
N GLY A 376 11.56 33.63 22.97
CA GLY A 376 10.74 32.45 22.67
C GLY A 376 10.05 32.51 21.30
N VAL A 377 10.35 33.50 20.46
CA VAL A 377 9.70 33.66 19.14
C VAL A 377 10.46 32.89 18.08
N LEU A 378 9.75 32.12 17.26
CA LEU A 378 10.36 31.27 16.23
C LEU A 378 11.10 32.09 15.16
N ARG A 379 12.39 31.80 14.94
CA ARG A 379 13.22 32.39 13.87
C ARG A 379 14.07 31.35 13.18
N ARG A 380 14.47 31.64 11.94
CA ARG A 380 15.44 30.81 11.22
C ARG A 380 16.82 31.01 11.86
N SER A 381 17.45 29.94 12.29
CA SER A 381 18.78 29.97 12.89
C SER A 381 19.89 29.62 11.91
N SER A 382 19.63 28.71 10.97
CA SER A 382 20.64 28.25 10.00
C SER A 382 20.02 27.60 8.76
N ARG A 383 20.86 27.37 7.75
CA ARG A 383 20.58 26.58 6.55
C ARG A 383 21.76 25.64 6.30
N ILE A 384 21.48 24.40 5.94
CA ILE A 384 22.48 23.41 5.57
C ILE A 384 22.04 22.70 4.29
N ALA A 385 22.99 22.13 3.55
CA ALA A 385 22.67 21.29 2.40
C ALA A 385 21.92 20.03 2.85
N ASP A 386 20.85 19.67 2.15
CA ASP A 386 20.09 18.45 2.44
C ASP A 386 20.89 17.19 2.08
N THR A 387 21.50 17.21 0.91
CA THR A 387 22.45 16.19 0.47
C THR A 387 23.87 16.74 0.56
N ILE A 388 24.80 15.95 1.09
CA ILE A 388 26.23 16.32 1.18
C ILE A 388 26.76 16.54 -0.25
N PRO A 389 27.27 17.74 -0.59
CA PRO A 389 27.77 18.02 -1.94
C PRO A 389 28.84 17.02 -2.37
N GLY A 390 28.71 16.48 -3.59
CA GLY A 390 29.67 15.53 -4.18
C GLY A 390 29.56 14.09 -3.67
N ILE A 391 28.65 13.77 -2.75
CA ILE A 391 28.52 12.40 -2.21
C ILE A 391 27.97 11.39 -3.24
N SER A 392 27.14 11.87 -4.16
CA SER A 392 26.51 11.13 -5.26
C SER A 392 26.20 12.07 -6.42
N ARG A 393 25.95 11.50 -7.61
CA ARG A 393 25.41 12.24 -8.76
C ARG A 393 23.91 12.57 -8.59
N PHE A 394 23.25 11.86 -7.68
CA PHE A 394 21.86 12.12 -7.30
C PHE A 394 21.81 12.85 -5.96
N GLN A 395 20.69 13.51 -5.72
CA GLN A 395 20.36 14.12 -4.43
C GLN A 395 19.07 13.51 -3.90
N GLN A 396 18.79 13.69 -2.61
CA GLN A 396 17.54 13.23 -2.03
C GLN A 396 16.34 13.92 -2.71
N VAL A 397 15.34 13.12 -3.05
CA VAL A 397 14.07 13.59 -3.59
C VAL A 397 12.90 13.00 -2.81
N VAL A 398 11.71 13.58 -2.96
CA VAL A 398 10.48 13.04 -2.37
C VAL A 398 9.41 12.89 -3.43
N LEU A 399 8.73 11.75 -3.42
CA LEU A 399 7.67 11.40 -4.35
C LEU A 399 6.69 10.44 -3.68
N HIS A 400 5.41 10.56 -3.98
CA HIS A 400 4.40 9.65 -3.46
C HIS A 400 4.75 8.16 -3.68
N GLN A 401 4.70 7.34 -2.62
CA GLN A 401 5.03 5.91 -2.68
C GLN A 401 4.26 5.15 -3.76
N GLY A 402 2.98 5.45 -3.99
CA GLY A 402 2.18 4.78 -5.03
C GLY A 402 2.75 4.99 -6.45
N ARG A 403 3.43 6.13 -6.72
CA ARG A 403 4.15 6.36 -7.99
C ARG A 403 5.41 5.50 -8.08
N ILE A 404 6.14 5.39 -6.98
CA ILE A 404 7.34 4.54 -6.88
C ILE A 404 6.96 3.06 -7.10
N GLU A 405 5.89 2.59 -6.46
CA GLU A 405 5.35 1.24 -6.67
C GLU A 405 4.96 1.02 -8.14
N ARG A 406 4.38 2.03 -8.81
CA ARG A 406 4.06 1.93 -10.23
C ARG A 406 5.29 1.72 -11.11
N PHE A 407 6.40 2.40 -10.84
CA PHE A 407 7.64 2.19 -11.59
C PHE A 407 8.15 0.76 -11.47
N PHE A 408 8.04 0.16 -10.28
CA PHE A 408 8.35 -1.25 -10.10
C PHE A 408 7.38 -2.16 -10.85
N LEU A 409 6.07 -1.92 -10.78
CA LEU A 409 5.08 -2.75 -11.48
C LEU A 409 5.29 -2.72 -13.00
N ASP A 410 5.58 -1.55 -13.57
CA ASP A 410 5.93 -1.41 -14.99
C ASP A 410 7.20 -2.20 -15.33
N ALA A 411 8.26 -2.04 -14.53
CA ALA A 411 9.53 -2.72 -14.75
C ALA A 411 9.42 -4.24 -14.58
N ILE A 412 8.65 -4.73 -13.60
CA ILE A 412 8.37 -6.16 -13.41
C ILE A 412 7.64 -6.71 -14.63
N ASN A 413 6.61 -6.02 -15.11
CA ASN A 413 5.85 -6.44 -16.28
C ASN A 413 6.74 -6.47 -17.53
N GLU A 414 7.56 -5.44 -17.75
CA GLU A 414 8.51 -5.37 -18.87
C GLU A 414 9.56 -6.50 -18.80
N PHE A 415 10.27 -6.62 -17.68
CA PHE A 415 11.37 -7.58 -17.53
C PHE A 415 10.90 -9.03 -17.51
N SER A 416 9.69 -9.30 -17.02
CA SER A 416 9.12 -10.65 -17.01
C SER A 416 8.29 -10.97 -18.25
N GLU A 417 8.13 -10.04 -19.19
CA GLU A 417 7.22 -10.16 -20.34
C GLU A 417 5.79 -10.52 -19.91
N GLY A 418 5.30 -9.90 -18.84
CA GLY A 418 3.98 -10.13 -18.26
C GLY A 418 3.82 -11.43 -17.46
N LYS A 419 4.89 -12.21 -17.22
CA LYS A 419 4.83 -13.48 -16.48
C LYS A 419 4.72 -13.31 -14.97
N ILE A 420 5.17 -12.17 -14.45
CA ILE A 420 5.09 -11.85 -13.01
C ILE A 420 4.13 -10.68 -12.84
N SER A 421 3.11 -10.88 -12.01
CA SER A 421 2.17 -9.84 -11.59
C SER A 421 1.83 -10.00 -10.12
N VAL A 422 1.51 -8.91 -9.43
CA VAL A 422 1.07 -8.96 -8.03
C VAL A 422 -0.32 -9.60 -7.93
N GLU A 423 -0.39 -10.69 -7.18
CA GLU A 423 -1.63 -11.40 -6.86
C GLU A 423 -2.23 -10.80 -5.59
N ARG A 424 -3.28 -10.01 -5.75
CA ARG A 424 -3.92 -9.25 -4.68
C ARG A 424 -5.07 -10.01 -4.03
N GLY A 425 -5.41 -9.64 -2.79
CA GLY A 425 -6.37 -10.38 -1.98
C GLY A 425 -5.91 -11.81 -1.72
N VAL A 426 -4.59 -12.05 -1.61
CA VAL A 426 -4.04 -13.39 -1.34
C VAL A 426 -3.16 -13.33 -0.12
N MET A 427 -3.42 -14.22 0.85
CA MET A 427 -2.60 -14.31 2.05
C MET A 427 -2.19 -15.75 2.36
N PRO A 428 -0.97 -15.96 2.89
CA PRO A 428 -0.57 -17.27 3.38
C PRO A 428 -1.32 -17.62 4.68
N THR A 429 -1.63 -18.91 4.84
CA THR A 429 -2.33 -19.46 6.02
C THR A 429 -1.54 -20.55 6.73
N SER A 430 -0.60 -21.20 6.05
CA SER A 430 0.38 -22.12 6.66
C SER A 430 1.74 -22.04 5.95
N LEU A 431 2.79 -22.35 6.71
CA LEU A 431 4.17 -22.43 6.22
C LEU A 431 4.82 -23.69 6.80
N GLU A 432 5.22 -24.61 5.94
CA GLU A 432 5.96 -25.82 6.29
C GLU A 432 7.32 -25.84 5.57
N ILE A 433 8.37 -26.24 6.28
CA ILE A 433 9.73 -26.38 5.74
C ILE A 433 10.17 -27.82 6.00
N ASP A 434 10.53 -28.57 4.96
CA ASP A 434 11.10 -29.92 5.12
C ASP A 434 12.62 -29.83 5.35
N PRO A 435 13.10 -30.04 6.60
CA PRO A 435 14.52 -29.92 6.92
C PRO A 435 15.40 -30.98 6.25
N LYS A 436 14.82 -32.06 5.71
CA LYS A 436 15.60 -33.14 5.09
C LYS A 436 16.14 -32.79 3.71
N VAL A 437 15.50 -31.83 3.04
CA VAL A 437 15.82 -31.44 1.65
C VAL A 437 16.23 -29.98 1.52
N VAL A 438 16.47 -29.26 2.63
CA VAL A 438 16.92 -27.86 2.59
C VAL A 438 18.27 -27.69 1.91
N GLU A 439 19.13 -28.71 1.93
CA GLU A 439 20.43 -28.69 1.25
C GLU A 439 20.39 -29.10 -0.23
N ASP A 440 19.27 -29.68 -0.69
CA ASP A 440 19.11 -30.11 -2.08
C ASP A 440 18.77 -28.89 -2.98
N PRO A 441 19.63 -28.55 -3.96
CA PRO A 441 19.43 -27.37 -4.82
C PRO A 441 18.18 -27.46 -5.72
N ASP A 442 17.71 -28.66 -6.03
CA ASP A 442 16.59 -28.88 -6.94
C ASP A 442 15.26 -29.10 -6.21
N ALA A 443 15.31 -29.35 -4.91
CA ALA A 443 14.13 -29.54 -4.08
C ALA A 443 13.34 -28.24 -3.83
N TYR A 444 12.05 -28.43 -3.57
CA TYR A 444 11.12 -27.39 -3.11
C TYR A 444 10.78 -27.65 -1.62
N PRO A 445 11.67 -27.31 -0.69
CA PRO A 445 11.51 -27.63 0.73
C PRO A 445 10.37 -26.86 1.40
N ILE A 446 9.92 -25.76 0.81
CA ILE A 446 8.91 -24.87 1.39
C ILE A 446 7.55 -25.23 0.80
N THR A 447 6.56 -25.49 1.65
CA THR A 447 5.15 -25.63 1.27
C THR A 447 4.33 -24.54 1.96
N VAL A 448 3.59 -23.75 1.18
CA VAL A 448 2.74 -22.67 1.68
C VAL A 448 1.32 -22.86 1.18
N ASN A 449 0.35 -22.79 2.08
CA ASN A 449 -1.04 -22.68 1.69
C ASN A 449 -1.40 -21.20 1.55
N LEU A 450 -1.93 -20.82 0.39
CA LEU A 450 -2.42 -19.47 0.11
C LEU A 450 -3.94 -19.51 0.10
N ARG A 451 -4.58 -18.53 0.76
CA ARG A 451 -6.03 -18.30 0.72
C ARG A 451 -6.32 -17.03 -0.07
N HIS A 452 -7.26 -17.13 -0.99
CA HIS A 452 -7.85 -15.98 -1.68
C HIS A 452 -8.94 -15.37 -0.79
N LEU A 453 -8.85 -14.06 -0.58
CA LEU A 453 -9.71 -13.26 0.29
C LEU A 453 -10.89 -12.72 -0.52
N SER A 454 -12.02 -12.57 0.14
CA SER A 454 -13.13 -11.79 -0.41
C SER A 454 -12.75 -10.31 -0.55
N GLU A 455 -13.51 -9.54 -1.34
CA GLU A 455 -13.28 -8.10 -1.44
C GLU A 455 -13.36 -7.40 -0.07
N GLU A 456 -14.29 -7.81 0.79
CA GLU A 456 -14.46 -7.25 2.14
C GLU A 456 -13.27 -7.56 3.06
N GLU A 457 -12.74 -8.78 3.01
CA GLU A 457 -11.55 -9.18 3.78
C GLU A 457 -10.28 -8.48 3.26
N ALA A 458 -10.21 -8.26 1.95
CA ALA A 458 -9.09 -7.60 1.28
C ALA A 458 -9.15 -6.05 1.39
N GLN A 459 -10.33 -5.49 1.70
CA GLN A 459 -10.62 -4.08 1.94
C GLN A 459 -11.45 -3.87 3.23
N PRO A 460 -10.90 -4.20 4.42
CA PRO A 460 -11.68 -4.10 5.66
C PRO A 460 -12.14 -2.66 5.90
N LYS A 461 -13.44 -2.47 6.17
CA LYS A 461 -14.03 -1.17 6.57
C LYS A 461 -13.26 -0.62 7.76
N GLN A 462 -12.64 0.55 7.62
CA GLN A 462 -12.06 1.26 8.75
C GLN A 462 -13.14 2.15 9.36
N THR A 463 -13.36 1.98 10.66
CA THR A 463 -14.40 2.66 11.41
C THR A 463 -14.07 4.15 11.54
N SER A 464 -14.84 5.01 10.89
CA SER A 464 -14.88 6.44 11.18
C SER A 464 -16.02 6.72 12.17
N THR A 465 -15.70 7.02 13.43
CA THR A 465 -16.63 7.73 14.32
C THR A 465 -16.05 9.11 14.56
N SER A 466 -16.69 10.14 13.99
CA SER A 466 -16.40 11.54 14.33
C SER A 466 -17.61 12.11 15.05
N ALA A 467 -17.39 12.72 16.22
CA ALA A 467 -18.45 13.17 17.13
C ALA A 467 -19.26 14.39 16.66
N ASN A 468 -18.98 14.99 15.48
CA ASN A 468 -19.51 16.31 15.10
C ASN A 468 -20.12 16.40 13.68
N GLY A 469 -20.57 15.30 13.07
CA GLY A 469 -21.42 15.38 11.86
C GLY A 469 -20.75 15.86 10.55
N THR A 470 -19.48 16.25 10.54
CA THR A 470 -18.70 16.40 9.30
C THR A 470 -18.07 15.07 8.92
N THR A 471 -18.41 14.57 7.72
CA THR A 471 -17.82 13.36 7.14
C THR A 471 -16.32 13.61 6.87
N VAL A 472 -15.45 13.23 7.80
CA VAL A 472 -14.02 13.09 7.50
C VAL A 472 -13.89 11.80 6.71
N GLN A 473 -13.63 11.89 5.41
CA GLN A 473 -13.28 10.73 4.60
C GLN A 473 -12.07 10.04 5.24
N ASP A 474 -12.23 8.74 5.50
CA ASP A 474 -11.18 7.91 6.05
C ASP A 474 -9.94 7.99 5.13
N GLY A 475 -8.90 8.63 5.65
CA GLY A 475 -7.73 9.08 4.89
C GLY A 475 -6.82 7.95 4.45
N LEU A 476 -7.23 6.67 4.56
CA LEU A 476 -6.33 5.55 4.36
C LEU A 476 -6.32 4.97 2.94
N PHE A 477 -7.33 5.14 2.07
CA PHE A 477 -7.25 4.52 0.73
C PHE A 477 -7.97 5.17 -0.46
N ARG A 478 -8.51 6.39 -0.39
CA ARG A 478 -9.18 6.97 -1.58
C ARG A 478 -8.95 8.47 -1.76
N SER A 479 -7.87 8.86 -2.42
CA SER A 479 -7.85 10.11 -3.18
C SER A 479 -6.88 10.06 -4.37
N ASN A 480 -7.40 10.45 -5.53
CA ASN A 480 -6.78 10.56 -6.88
C ASN A 480 -6.58 9.26 -7.66
N LEU A 481 -7.69 8.73 -8.21
CA LEU A 481 -7.64 7.89 -9.42
C LEU A 481 -6.99 8.71 -10.55
N SER A 482 -5.95 8.18 -11.16
CA SER A 482 -5.53 8.63 -12.49
C SER A 482 -6.46 8.00 -13.54
N PRO A 483 -6.69 8.66 -14.69
CA PRO A 483 -7.53 8.13 -15.77
C PRO A 483 -7.13 6.72 -16.26
N ASP A 484 -5.90 6.28 -15.96
CA ASP A 484 -5.32 5.01 -16.39
C ASP A 484 -5.59 3.84 -15.40
N ASP A 485 -6.36 4.07 -14.32
CA ASP A 485 -6.61 3.10 -13.23
C ASP A 485 -7.87 2.23 -13.43
N THR A 486 -8.58 2.36 -14.56
CA THR A 486 -9.83 1.65 -14.83
C THR A 486 -9.69 0.12 -14.78
N ALA A 487 -8.54 -0.42 -15.19
CA ALA A 487 -8.28 -1.86 -15.16
C ALA A 487 -8.13 -2.43 -13.73
N ASP A 488 -7.70 -1.62 -12.76
CA ASP A 488 -7.56 -2.04 -11.36
C ASP A 488 -8.91 -2.03 -10.62
N MET A 489 -9.86 -1.19 -11.04
CA MET A 489 -11.23 -1.16 -10.49
C MET A 489 -12.08 -2.35 -10.97
N LEU A 490 -11.81 -2.87 -12.17
CA LEU A 490 -12.51 -4.03 -12.73
C LEU A 490 -12.16 -5.37 -12.03
N LYS A 491 -11.05 -5.43 -11.27
CA LYS A 491 -10.59 -6.64 -10.56
C LYS A 491 -11.35 -6.97 -9.27
N ALA A 492 -12.25 -6.09 -8.82
CA ALA A 492 -13.11 -6.36 -7.66
C ALA A 492 -13.99 -7.61 -7.88
N ALA A 493 -14.51 -7.80 -9.10
CA ALA A 493 -15.30 -8.98 -9.47
C ALA A 493 -14.45 -10.28 -9.45
N GLU A 494 -13.23 -10.24 -9.97
CA GLU A 494 -12.32 -11.41 -10.01
C GLU A 494 -11.85 -11.86 -8.62
N LEU A 495 -11.79 -10.95 -7.63
CA LEU A 495 -11.46 -11.27 -6.24
C LEU A 495 -12.55 -12.13 -5.59
N ASN A 496 -13.82 -11.79 -5.83
CA ASN A 496 -14.95 -12.54 -5.26
C ASN A 496 -15.12 -13.92 -5.91
N ASP A 497 -14.83 -14.07 -7.21
CA ASP A 497 -14.89 -15.36 -7.91
C ASP A 497 -13.95 -16.43 -7.32
N LYS A 498 -12.87 -16.02 -6.65
CA LYS A 498 -11.91 -16.91 -5.99
C LYS A 498 -11.97 -16.87 -4.48
N ALA A 499 -12.89 -16.13 -3.88
CA ALA A 499 -12.96 -15.98 -2.42
C ALA A 499 -13.01 -17.35 -1.72
N ASP A 500 -12.27 -17.46 -0.62
CA ASP A 500 -12.09 -18.67 0.20
C ASP A 500 -11.50 -19.90 -0.50
N THR A 501 -11.07 -19.77 -1.76
CA THR A 501 -10.28 -20.82 -2.40
C THR A 501 -8.88 -20.89 -1.79
N VAL A 502 -8.36 -22.11 -1.70
CA VAL A 502 -7.03 -22.40 -1.17
C VAL A 502 -6.19 -23.09 -2.24
N GLU A 503 -4.93 -22.68 -2.35
CA GLU A 503 -3.94 -23.34 -3.20
C GLU A 503 -2.68 -23.68 -2.42
N VAL A 504 -1.95 -24.68 -2.92
CA VAL A 504 -0.69 -25.13 -2.33
C VAL A 504 0.44 -24.71 -3.25
N VAL A 505 1.36 -23.92 -2.72
CA VAL A 505 2.58 -23.50 -3.43
C VAL A 505 3.78 -24.18 -2.82
N LYS A 506 4.54 -24.89 -3.65
CA LYS A 506 5.86 -25.41 -3.31
C LYS A 506 6.93 -24.47 -3.84
N ALA A 507 7.82 -24.01 -2.98
CA ALA A 507 8.84 -23.02 -3.32
C ALA A 507 10.26 -23.53 -3.01
N LYS A 508 11.24 -23.15 -3.85
CA LYS A 508 12.66 -23.34 -3.51
C LYS A 508 13.12 -22.33 -2.46
N TYR A 509 12.66 -21.09 -2.58
CA TYR A 509 12.95 -19.98 -1.67
C TYR A 509 11.69 -19.14 -1.41
N MET A 510 11.65 -18.43 -0.28
CA MET A 510 10.55 -17.54 0.06
C MET A 510 11.06 -16.24 0.69
N LEU A 511 10.41 -15.11 0.38
CA LEU A 511 10.64 -13.82 1.04
C LEU A 511 9.37 -13.36 1.76
N GLY A 512 9.45 -13.14 3.07
CA GLY A 512 8.48 -12.38 3.85
C GLY A 512 8.81 -10.89 3.84
N ALA A 513 8.07 -10.12 3.05
CA ALA A 513 8.12 -8.66 2.95
C ALA A 513 6.76 -8.04 3.39
N ASP A 514 6.10 -8.68 4.36
CA ASP A 514 4.72 -8.45 4.80
C ASP A 514 4.58 -7.47 5.98
N GLY A 515 5.60 -6.62 6.15
CA GLY A 515 5.55 -5.42 7.00
C GLY A 515 5.79 -5.65 8.50
N ALA A 516 5.58 -4.59 9.30
CA ALA A 516 5.88 -4.57 10.74
C ALA A 516 5.19 -5.70 11.54
N HIS A 517 4.01 -6.14 11.09
CA HIS A 517 3.24 -7.22 11.70
C HIS A 517 3.41 -8.58 11.00
N SER A 518 4.50 -8.76 10.26
CA SER A 518 4.84 -9.94 9.47
C SER A 518 4.32 -11.25 10.07
N TRP A 519 3.45 -11.90 9.31
CA TRP A 519 2.97 -13.25 9.56
C TRP A 519 4.10 -14.25 9.38
N VAL A 520 4.91 -14.11 8.31
CA VAL A 520 6.04 -15.02 8.03
C VAL A 520 7.03 -15.03 9.21
N ARG A 521 7.36 -13.86 9.75
CA ARG A 521 8.24 -13.75 10.93
C ARG A 521 7.68 -14.52 12.13
N LYS A 522 6.38 -14.39 12.38
CA LYS A 522 5.72 -15.03 13.53
C LYS A 522 5.68 -16.56 13.39
N GLU A 523 5.38 -17.07 12.20
CA GLU A 523 5.40 -18.51 11.92
C GLU A 523 6.79 -19.11 12.10
N LEU A 524 7.85 -18.37 11.77
CA LEU A 524 9.23 -18.77 12.02
C LEU A 524 9.65 -18.65 13.50
N GLY A 525 8.81 -18.08 14.37
CA GLY A 525 9.13 -17.85 15.78
C GLY A 525 10.15 -16.73 16.03
N PHE A 526 10.44 -15.89 15.03
CA PHE A 526 11.38 -14.79 15.15
C PHE A 526 10.73 -13.57 15.83
N LYS A 527 11.55 -12.80 16.57
CA LYS A 527 11.06 -11.67 17.38
C LYS A 527 11.64 -10.35 16.87
N LEU A 528 10.90 -9.27 17.11
CA LEU A 528 11.43 -7.91 16.98
C LEU A 528 11.88 -7.44 18.36
N GLU A 529 13.18 -7.23 18.52
CA GLU A 529 13.83 -6.76 19.73
C GLU A 529 14.05 -5.26 19.67
N GLY A 530 13.71 -4.54 20.74
CA GLY A 530 13.88 -3.10 20.83
C GLY A 530 12.79 -2.43 21.67
N GLU A 531 12.91 -1.12 21.83
CA GLU A 531 12.06 -0.33 22.73
C GLU A 531 11.07 0.54 21.93
N SER A 532 9.97 0.91 22.58
CA SER A 532 9.01 1.88 22.04
C SER A 532 9.12 3.14 22.87
N THR A 533 9.10 4.30 22.22
CA THR A 533 9.12 5.58 22.94
C THR A 533 7.69 6.05 23.22
N ASP A 534 7.54 6.93 24.19
CA ASP A 534 6.24 7.53 24.54
C ASP A 534 5.82 8.67 23.60
N TYR A 535 6.68 9.05 22.64
CA TYR A 535 6.39 10.16 21.71
C TYR A 535 5.45 9.73 20.58
N ILE A 536 4.37 10.50 20.42
CA ILE A 536 3.41 10.35 19.32
C ILE A 536 3.63 11.47 18.30
N TRP A 537 3.63 11.11 17.03
CA TRP A 537 3.77 12.02 15.91
C TRP A 537 2.56 11.91 14.99
N GLY A 538 1.92 13.06 14.73
CA GLY A 538 0.93 13.20 13.68
C GLY A 538 1.59 13.52 12.34
N VAL A 539 0.97 13.09 11.24
CA VAL A 539 1.40 13.41 9.88
C VAL A 539 0.22 13.97 9.10
N LEU A 540 0.47 15.05 8.34
CA LEU A 540 -0.50 15.65 7.43
C LEU A 540 0.12 15.84 6.05
N ASP A 541 -0.53 15.33 5.00
CA ASP A 541 -0.22 15.65 3.60
C ASP A 541 -1.26 16.64 3.08
N ILE A 542 -0.89 17.92 3.06
CA ILE A 542 -1.81 19.03 2.76
C ILE A 542 -1.27 19.90 1.63
N VAL A 543 -2.16 20.69 1.02
CA VAL A 543 -1.76 21.91 0.32
C VAL A 543 -1.87 23.06 1.31
N PRO A 544 -0.74 23.51 1.93
CA PRO A 544 -0.80 24.46 3.02
C PRO A 544 -1.12 25.87 2.53
N ILE A 545 -1.90 26.60 3.33
CA ILE A 545 -2.14 28.03 3.24
C ILE A 545 -1.47 28.64 4.47
N THR A 546 -0.32 29.28 4.25
CA THR A 546 0.54 29.76 5.35
C THR A 546 1.38 30.96 4.90
N ASP A 547 1.78 31.78 5.87
CA ASP A 547 2.79 32.84 5.71
C ASP A 547 4.18 32.42 6.22
N PHE A 548 4.36 31.14 6.61
CA PHE A 548 5.67 30.59 6.97
C PHE A 548 6.59 30.57 5.74
N PRO A 549 7.72 31.30 5.75
CA PRO A 549 8.49 31.58 4.54
C PRO A 549 9.17 30.36 3.92
N ASP A 550 9.37 29.29 4.70
CA ASP A 550 10.10 28.08 4.27
C ASP A 550 9.21 26.86 4.08
N ILE A 551 7.91 27.02 3.92
CA ILE A 551 7.00 25.88 3.76
C ILE A 551 7.35 24.98 2.54
N ARG A 552 8.16 25.51 1.60
CA ARG A 552 8.68 24.80 0.43
C ARG A 552 10.11 24.28 0.56
N GLN A 553 10.73 24.41 1.74
CA GLN A 553 12.02 23.83 2.06
C GLN A 553 11.84 22.69 3.08
N ARG A 554 12.81 21.77 3.14
CA ARG A 554 12.85 20.84 4.27
C ARG A 554 13.15 21.66 5.51
N CYS A 555 12.34 21.52 6.56
CA CYS A 555 12.55 22.28 7.80
C CYS A 555 12.58 21.36 9.01
N ALA A 556 13.47 21.67 9.94
CA ALA A 556 13.41 21.19 11.31
C ALA A 556 13.05 22.39 12.21
N ILE A 557 11.90 22.31 12.86
CA ILE A 557 11.31 23.42 13.63
C ILE A 557 11.16 22.97 15.07
N HIS A 558 11.82 23.67 16.00
CA HIS A 558 11.60 23.51 17.43
C HIS A 558 10.95 24.78 17.97
N SER A 559 9.80 24.64 18.64
CA SER A 559 9.19 25.73 19.40
C SER A 559 9.74 25.80 20.82
N ALA A 560 9.49 26.91 21.52
CA ALA A 560 9.94 27.07 22.90
C ALA A 560 9.33 26.05 23.87
N SER A 561 8.06 25.64 23.66
CA SER A 561 7.34 24.76 24.60
C SER A 561 6.22 23.92 23.99
N SER A 562 5.97 24.01 22.68
CA SER A 562 4.84 23.34 22.03
C SER A 562 5.23 22.10 21.22
N GLY A 563 6.51 21.72 21.25
CA GLY A 563 7.07 20.59 20.50
C GLY A 563 7.72 21.00 19.18
N SER A 564 7.91 20.02 18.31
CA SER A 564 8.65 20.14 17.05
C SER A 564 7.80 19.80 15.83
N VAL A 565 8.11 20.44 14.69
CA VAL A 565 7.54 20.14 13.37
C VAL A 565 8.67 19.87 12.37
N MET A 566 8.50 18.84 11.54
CA MET A 566 9.32 18.64 10.34
C MET A 566 8.48 18.94 9.10
N VAL A 567 9.01 19.80 8.22
CA VAL A 567 8.38 20.13 6.93
C VAL A 567 9.08 19.34 5.84
N ILE A 568 8.32 18.61 5.03
CA ILE A 568 8.80 17.89 3.84
C ILE A 568 8.02 18.40 2.61
N PRO A 569 8.64 19.23 1.74
CA PRO A 569 7.96 19.75 0.56
C PRO A 569 7.80 18.66 -0.50
N ARG A 570 6.56 18.37 -0.90
CA ARG A 570 6.21 17.30 -1.85
C ARG A 570 5.90 17.85 -3.24
N GLU A 571 5.72 16.94 -4.20
CA GLU A 571 5.28 17.20 -5.57
C GLU A 571 3.90 17.89 -5.63
N ASN A 572 3.56 18.50 -6.75
CA ASN A 572 2.21 19.04 -7.01
C ASN A 572 1.66 20.01 -5.93
N LYS A 573 2.54 20.82 -5.32
CA LYS A 573 2.25 21.78 -4.24
C LYS A 573 1.92 21.16 -2.88
N LEU A 574 1.92 19.84 -2.75
CA LEU A 574 1.72 19.16 -1.47
C LEU A 574 2.89 19.44 -0.53
N VAL A 575 2.62 19.41 0.77
CA VAL A 575 3.61 19.47 1.84
C VAL A 575 3.20 18.45 2.89
N ARG A 576 4.14 17.56 3.22
CA ARG A 576 4.01 16.65 4.34
C ARG A 576 4.56 17.32 5.59
N LEU A 577 3.75 17.38 6.64
CA LEU A 577 4.15 17.85 7.96
C LEU A 577 4.23 16.65 8.90
N TYR A 578 5.32 16.52 9.63
CA TYR A 578 5.40 15.66 10.82
C TYR A 578 5.32 16.53 12.06
N ILE A 579 4.33 16.31 12.91
CA ILE A 579 3.99 17.16 14.05
C ILE A 579 4.11 16.36 15.33
N GLN A 580 4.92 16.82 16.27
CA GLN A 580 4.97 16.24 17.60
C GLN A 580 3.69 16.59 18.38
N LEU A 581 3.05 15.57 18.95
CA LEU A 581 1.88 15.76 19.82
C LEU A 581 2.33 15.70 21.28
N THR A 582 2.07 16.76 22.05
CA THR A 582 2.30 16.78 23.50
C THR A 582 1.09 16.16 24.22
N THR A 583 1.27 14.99 24.82
CA THR A 583 0.23 14.26 25.56
C THR A 583 -0.19 15.05 26.81
N THR A 584 -1.42 15.55 26.88
CA THR A 584 -2.01 16.11 28.12
C THR A 584 -3.10 15.24 28.73
N ALA A 585 -3.28 13.98 28.29
CA ALA A 585 -4.25 13.04 28.87
C ALA A 585 -3.55 11.89 29.60
N LYS A 586 -3.99 11.65 30.85
CA LYS A 586 -3.47 10.72 31.85
C LYS A 586 -3.09 9.34 31.29
N ILE A 587 -1.81 8.98 31.38
CA ILE A 587 -1.36 7.59 31.30
C ILE A 587 -1.70 6.93 32.65
N GLY A 588 -2.67 6.01 32.66
CA GLY A 588 -2.87 5.10 33.78
C GLY A 588 -1.72 4.11 33.87
N GLU A 589 -1.33 3.74 35.09
CA GLU A 589 -0.31 2.73 35.35
C GLU A 589 -0.66 1.40 34.66
N GLN A 590 0.34 0.78 34.02
CA GLN A 590 0.37 -0.52 33.32
C GLN A 590 -0.21 -0.59 31.89
N ASP A 591 0.72 -0.69 30.92
CA ASP A 591 0.73 -1.54 29.71
C ASP A 591 -0.53 -1.60 28.81
N SER A 592 -1.37 -0.56 28.84
CA SER A 592 -2.49 -0.40 27.91
C SER A 592 -2.06 0.49 26.73
N ARG A 593 -2.23 -0.03 25.50
CA ARG A 593 -2.12 0.76 24.26
C ARG A 593 -2.93 2.04 24.44
N ALA A 594 -2.27 3.21 24.37
CA ALA A 594 -2.94 4.50 24.45
C ALA A 594 -4.16 4.51 23.53
N ASP A 595 -5.33 4.87 24.05
CA ASP A 595 -6.52 5.11 23.24
C ASP A 595 -6.20 6.22 22.23
N ARG A 596 -6.30 5.91 20.94
CA ARG A 596 -5.92 6.80 19.81
C ARG A 596 -7.12 7.43 19.14
N SER A 597 -8.34 7.11 19.59
CA SER A 597 -9.59 7.62 19.01
C SER A 597 -9.69 9.14 19.07
N TRP A 598 -8.98 9.79 19.99
CA TRP A 598 -8.96 11.25 20.15
C TRP A 598 -8.05 11.99 19.14
N ILE A 599 -7.13 11.29 18.46
CA ILE A 599 -6.20 11.95 17.52
C ILE A 599 -6.90 12.12 16.18
N THR A 600 -7.22 13.37 15.83
CA THR A 600 -7.85 13.75 14.56
C THR A 600 -6.95 14.70 13.75
N PRO A 601 -7.21 14.91 12.45
CA PRO A 601 -6.49 15.92 11.66
C PRO A 601 -6.53 17.32 12.28
N ASP A 602 -7.64 17.69 12.91
CA ASP A 602 -7.80 19.00 13.56
C ASP A 602 -6.86 19.13 14.77
N VAL A 603 -6.77 18.10 15.61
CA VAL A 603 -5.85 18.06 16.76
C VAL A 603 -4.39 18.15 16.30
N ILE A 604 -4.05 17.48 15.20
CA ILE A 604 -2.71 17.53 14.60
C ILE A 604 -2.43 18.94 14.04
N LEU A 605 -3.39 19.55 13.35
CA LEU A 605 -3.27 20.90 12.79
C LEU A 605 -3.13 21.95 13.90
N GLU A 606 -3.95 21.89 14.96
CA GLU A 606 -3.86 22.80 16.11
C GLU A 606 -2.48 22.74 16.77
N SER A 607 -1.91 21.54 16.89
CA SER A 607 -0.55 21.36 17.41
C SER A 607 0.48 22.00 16.48
N ALA A 608 0.34 21.83 15.16
CA ALA A 608 1.19 22.47 14.17
C ALA A 608 1.13 24.00 14.25
N GLN A 609 -0.07 24.57 14.40
CA GLN A 609 -0.30 26.01 14.52
C GLN A 609 0.37 26.59 15.78
N LYS A 610 0.31 25.89 16.91
CA LYS A 610 1.00 26.29 18.15
C LYS A 610 2.52 26.30 17.96
N ILE A 611 3.07 25.28 17.30
CA ILE A 611 4.51 25.15 17.05
C ILE A 611 5.02 26.22 16.07
N LEU A 612 4.23 26.55 15.05
CA LEU A 612 4.59 27.50 13.99
C LEU A 612 4.35 28.98 14.37
N ALA A 613 3.76 29.28 15.53
CA ALA A 613 3.50 30.66 15.92
C ALA A 613 4.80 31.51 15.89
N PRO A 614 4.75 32.75 15.35
CA PRO A 614 3.56 33.54 14.99
C PRO A 614 3.01 33.30 13.57
N TYR A 615 3.59 32.38 12.80
CA TYR A 615 3.15 32.09 11.43
C TYR A 615 1.80 31.34 11.44
N LYS A 616 0.95 31.67 10.48
CA LYS A 616 -0.39 31.08 10.31
C LYS A 616 -0.30 29.83 9.47
N LEU A 617 -1.08 28.79 9.79
CA LEU A 617 -1.19 27.59 8.97
C LEU A 617 -2.65 27.12 8.92
N THR A 618 -3.16 26.89 7.72
CA THR A 618 -4.44 26.21 7.46
C THR A 618 -4.36 25.44 6.13
N TYR A 619 -5.38 24.70 5.74
CA TYR A 619 -5.45 24.01 4.46
C TYR A 619 -6.91 23.92 3.98
N ARG A 620 -7.08 23.71 2.67
CA ARG A 620 -8.38 23.33 2.07
C ARG A 620 -8.38 21.93 1.49
N LYS A 621 -7.19 21.36 1.25
CA LYS A 621 -6.98 20.04 0.67
C LYS A 621 -6.07 19.25 1.62
N LEU A 622 -6.60 18.14 2.11
CA LEU A 622 -5.92 17.12 2.90
C LEU A 622 -5.99 15.82 2.10
N ASP A 623 -4.84 15.34 1.63
CA ASP A 623 -4.77 14.12 0.81
C ASP A 623 -4.65 12.88 1.69
N TRP A 624 -3.91 12.98 2.79
CA TRP A 624 -3.64 11.87 3.69
C TRP A 624 -3.23 12.35 5.08
N TRP A 625 -3.51 11.56 6.11
CA TRP A 625 -3.00 11.78 7.47
C TRP A 625 -2.80 10.47 8.23
N THR A 626 -1.97 10.51 9.27
CA THR A 626 -1.85 9.40 10.22
C THR A 626 -1.30 9.87 11.56
N ALA A 627 -1.32 9.00 12.56
CA ALA A 627 -0.56 9.18 13.78
C ALA A 627 0.18 7.87 14.12
N TYR A 628 1.48 7.97 14.37
CA TYR A 628 2.30 6.83 14.74
C TYR A 628 3.08 7.09 16.02
N GLN A 629 3.34 6.02 16.75
CA GLN A 629 4.24 5.98 17.89
C GLN A 629 5.60 5.48 17.42
N ILE A 630 6.67 6.14 17.83
CA ILE A 630 8.02 5.74 17.41
C ILE A 630 8.40 4.44 18.15
N GLY A 631 8.55 3.35 17.38
CA GLY A 631 9.13 2.09 17.83
C GLY A 631 10.40 1.78 17.05
N GLN A 632 11.47 1.43 17.76
CA GLN A 632 12.78 1.14 17.19
C GLN A 632 13.10 -0.32 17.50
N ARG A 633 13.01 -1.19 16.49
CA ARG A 633 13.12 -2.65 16.69
C ARG A 633 13.85 -3.31 15.54
N VAL A 634 14.57 -4.38 15.84
CA VAL A 634 15.28 -5.23 14.88
C VAL A 634 14.90 -6.70 15.07
N GLY A 635 14.86 -7.46 14.00
CA GLY A 635 14.60 -8.88 13.98
C GLY A 635 15.75 -9.66 14.64
N SER A 636 15.41 -10.64 15.46
CA SER A 636 16.37 -11.59 16.03
C SER A 636 17.11 -12.35 14.93
N ASN A 637 16.43 -12.68 13.84
CA ASN A 637 16.95 -13.39 12.67
C ASN A 637 16.29 -12.84 11.40
N PHE A 638 17.01 -12.90 10.29
CA PHE A 638 16.57 -12.42 8.98
C PHE A 638 16.32 -13.59 8.01
N SER A 639 16.75 -14.79 8.39
CA SER A 639 16.59 -16.00 7.56
C SER A 639 16.38 -17.26 8.40
N ALA A 640 15.69 -18.24 7.81
CA ALA A 640 15.58 -19.61 8.29
C ALA A 640 16.09 -20.58 7.21
N TYR A 641 17.04 -21.44 7.56
CA TYR A 641 17.68 -22.44 6.69
C TYR A 641 18.30 -21.89 5.40
N ASP A 642 18.54 -20.58 5.31
CA ASP A 642 18.87 -19.89 4.04
C ASP A 642 17.84 -20.23 2.93
N ARG A 643 16.57 -20.42 3.30
CA ARG A 643 15.45 -20.79 2.40
C ARG A 643 14.30 -19.81 2.50
N VAL A 644 13.94 -19.42 3.72
CA VAL A 644 12.94 -18.38 3.99
C VAL A 644 13.65 -17.16 4.54
N PHE A 645 13.46 -16.01 3.90
CA PHE A 645 14.08 -14.73 4.27
C PHE A 645 13.02 -13.73 4.68
N LEU A 646 13.41 -12.71 5.45
CA LEU A 646 12.57 -11.58 5.80
C LEU A 646 13.28 -10.28 5.43
N ALA A 647 12.56 -9.28 4.92
CA ALA A 647 13.12 -7.98 4.51
C ALA A 647 12.23 -6.79 4.89
N GLY A 648 12.86 -5.61 5.00
CA GLY A 648 12.19 -4.37 5.34
C GLY A 648 11.55 -4.37 6.72
N ASP A 649 10.36 -3.78 6.84
CA ASP A 649 9.62 -3.69 8.10
C ASP A 649 9.36 -5.05 8.80
N ALA A 650 9.48 -6.16 8.07
CA ALA A 650 9.43 -7.50 8.67
C ALA A 650 10.60 -7.76 9.62
N VAL A 651 11.74 -7.08 9.47
CA VAL A 651 12.96 -7.27 10.27
C VAL A 651 13.52 -6.00 10.88
N HIS A 652 13.08 -4.81 10.52
CA HIS A 652 13.45 -3.60 11.26
C HIS A 652 12.37 -2.53 11.15
N THR A 653 12.07 -1.86 12.25
CA THR A 653 11.13 -0.73 12.29
C THR A 653 11.81 0.42 13.02
N HIS A 654 11.68 1.64 12.51
CA HIS A 654 12.33 2.83 13.08
C HIS A 654 11.47 4.08 12.82
N SER A 655 11.88 5.24 13.34
CA SER A 655 11.16 6.50 13.12
C SER A 655 11.27 6.97 11.66
N PRO A 656 10.25 7.68 11.12
CA PRO A 656 10.33 8.21 9.76
C PRO A 656 11.11 9.53 9.68
N LYS A 657 11.68 10.04 10.78
CA LYS A 657 12.37 11.34 10.83
C LYS A 657 13.54 11.45 9.83
N ALA A 658 14.22 10.33 9.57
CA ALA A 658 15.31 10.25 8.59
C ALA A 658 14.86 9.73 7.20
N GLY A 659 13.57 9.43 7.01
CA GLY A 659 13.03 8.92 5.74
C GLY A 659 13.61 7.58 5.29
N GLN A 660 14.12 6.75 6.21
CA GLN A 660 14.92 5.57 5.85
C GLN A 660 14.11 4.30 5.55
N GLY A 661 12.85 4.20 5.98
CA GLY A 661 12.14 2.91 6.07
C GLY A 661 12.04 2.21 4.72
N MET A 662 11.47 2.92 3.74
CA MET A 662 11.37 2.42 2.37
C MET A 662 12.76 2.21 1.71
N ASN A 663 13.71 3.11 1.93
CA ASN A 663 15.05 3.03 1.32
C ASN A 663 15.81 1.80 1.78
N VAL A 664 15.89 1.56 3.09
CA VAL A 664 16.60 0.41 3.67
C VAL A 664 15.86 -0.89 3.35
N SER A 665 14.52 -0.87 3.40
CA SER A 665 13.69 -2.02 3.01
C SER A 665 13.95 -2.47 1.58
N MET A 666 14.01 -1.54 0.62
CA MET A 666 14.38 -1.87 -0.76
C MET A 666 15.81 -2.37 -0.86
N GLN A 667 16.76 -1.77 -0.13
CA GLN A 667 18.15 -2.22 -0.16
C GLN A 667 18.35 -3.65 0.39
N ASP A 668 17.54 -4.09 1.35
CA ASP A 668 17.56 -5.49 1.81
C ASP A 668 17.26 -6.45 0.67
N SER A 669 16.14 -6.22 -0.02
CA SER A 669 15.76 -7.05 -1.17
C SER A 669 16.68 -6.84 -2.38
N PHE A 670 17.26 -5.66 -2.55
CA PHE A 670 18.28 -5.40 -3.57
C PHE A 670 19.55 -6.25 -3.34
N ASN A 671 19.95 -6.40 -2.07
CA ASN A 671 21.07 -7.25 -1.66
C ASN A 671 20.75 -8.75 -1.82
N LEU A 672 19.54 -9.18 -1.46
CA LEU A 672 19.15 -10.59 -1.50
C LEU A 672 18.84 -11.10 -2.92
N GLY A 673 18.20 -10.27 -3.76
CA GLY A 673 17.61 -10.70 -5.04
C GLY A 673 18.60 -11.35 -6.00
N TRP A 674 19.77 -10.74 -6.20
CA TRP A 674 20.80 -11.30 -7.07
C TRP A 674 21.43 -12.59 -6.51
N LYS A 675 21.53 -12.71 -5.18
CA LYS A 675 22.07 -13.90 -4.51
C LYS A 675 21.16 -15.09 -4.74
N VAL A 676 19.86 -14.92 -4.49
CA VAL A 676 18.84 -15.94 -4.75
C VAL A 676 18.81 -16.29 -6.24
N ALA A 677 18.81 -15.31 -7.14
CA ALA A 677 18.80 -15.56 -8.57
C ALA A 677 20.01 -16.38 -9.04
N ASN A 678 21.23 -16.04 -8.61
CA ASN A 678 22.43 -16.80 -9.00
C ASN A 678 22.45 -18.21 -8.42
N VAL A 679 21.92 -18.42 -7.21
CA VAL A 679 21.81 -19.76 -6.61
C VAL A 679 20.75 -20.60 -7.33
N VAL A 680 19.57 -20.04 -7.61
CA VAL A 680 18.49 -20.74 -8.34
C VAL A 680 18.95 -21.16 -9.75
N LYS A 681 19.74 -20.31 -10.42
CA LYS A 681 20.33 -20.62 -11.73
C LYS A 681 21.48 -21.64 -11.68
N GLY A 682 21.92 -22.05 -10.48
CA GLY A 682 23.08 -22.93 -10.33
C GLY A 682 24.41 -22.26 -10.74
N LEU A 683 24.49 -20.93 -10.67
CA LEU A 683 25.71 -20.15 -10.98
C LEU A 683 26.59 -19.97 -9.74
N ALA A 684 25.97 -19.90 -8.55
CA ALA A 684 26.67 -19.72 -7.28
C ALA A 684 26.19 -20.71 -6.21
N SER A 685 27.08 -21.03 -5.29
CA SER A 685 26.81 -21.87 -4.12
C SER A 685 25.83 -21.20 -3.17
N ARG A 686 24.98 -21.99 -2.51
CA ARG A 686 24.07 -21.53 -1.44
C ARG A 686 24.80 -20.81 -0.30
N SER A 687 26.11 -21.01 -0.15
CA SER A 687 26.92 -20.32 0.86
C SER A 687 26.83 -18.80 0.79
N ILE A 688 26.59 -18.20 -0.39
CA ILE A 688 26.44 -16.75 -0.52
C ILE A 688 25.17 -16.22 0.14
N LEU A 689 24.14 -17.05 0.34
CA LEU A 689 22.86 -16.61 0.92
C LEU A 689 23.00 -16.20 2.38
N LYS A 690 23.88 -16.87 3.13
CA LYS A 690 24.20 -16.56 4.53
C LYS A 690 24.68 -15.13 4.73
N THR A 691 25.29 -14.56 3.69
CA THR A 691 25.81 -13.19 3.73
C THR A 691 24.70 -12.15 3.79
N TYR A 692 23.46 -12.48 3.41
CA TYR A 692 22.33 -11.55 3.53
C TYR A 692 22.13 -11.10 4.97
N GLU A 693 22.03 -12.04 5.91
CA GLU A 693 21.81 -11.70 7.32
C GLU A 693 23.03 -10.96 7.89
N THR A 694 24.24 -11.45 7.64
CA THR A 694 25.46 -10.82 8.19
C THR A 694 25.68 -9.40 7.67
N GLU A 695 25.31 -9.13 6.41
CA GLU A 695 25.40 -7.80 5.81
C GLU A 695 24.28 -6.88 6.27
N ARG A 696 23.02 -7.32 6.21
CA ARG A 696 21.86 -6.43 6.39
C ARG A 696 21.49 -6.21 7.85
N LYS A 697 21.69 -7.19 8.72
CA LYS A 697 21.41 -7.04 10.16
C LYS A 697 22.32 -6.01 10.82
N GLY A 698 23.59 -5.94 10.42
CA GLY A 698 24.52 -4.92 10.90
C GLY A 698 24.06 -3.50 10.54
N ILE A 699 23.58 -3.31 9.30
CA ILE A 699 23.04 -2.03 8.83
C ILE A 699 21.74 -1.67 9.53
N ALA A 700 20.84 -2.63 9.73
CA ALA A 700 19.60 -2.41 10.49
C ALA A 700 19.87 -1.97 11.94
N LYS A 701 20.88 -2.57 12.60
CA LYS A 701 21.32 -2.12 13.93
C LYS A 701 21.90 -0.71 13.92
N ALA A 702 22.81 -0.42 13.00
CA ALA A 702 23.39 0.91 12.86
C ALA A 702 22.31 1.99 12.58
N LEU A 703 21.29 1.64 11.80
CA LEU A 703 20.12 2.49 11.54
C LEU A 703 19.33 2.77 12.81
N ILE A 704 19.10 1.76 13.64
CA ILE A 704 18.39 1.92 14.91
C ILE A 704 19.21 2.75 15.89
N ASP A 705 20.50 2.50 16.01
CA ASP A 705 21.39 3.27 16.89
C ASP A 705 21.42 4.75 16.48
N PHE A 706 21.49 5.00 15.17
CA PHE A 706 21.39 6.34 14.60
C PHE A 706 20.02 6.98 14.88
N ASP A 707 18.93 6.29 14.57
CA ASP A 707 17.56 6.78 14.77
C ASP A 707 17.25 7.03 16.25
N HIS A 708 17.79 6.23 17.16
CA HIS A 708 17.65 6.39 18.60
C HIS A 708 18.30 7.70 19.10
N LYS A 709 19.50 8.03 18.61
CA LYS A 709 20.12 9.33 18.90
C LYS A 709 19.35 10.49 18.27
N PHE A 710 19.01 10.36 16.98
CA PHE A 710 18.37 11.41 16.20
C PHE A 710 16.94 11.72 16.67
N SER A 711 16.16 10.70 17.01
CA SER A 711 14.76 10.87 17.42
C SER A 711 14.66 11.59 18.77
N ARG A 712 15.56 11.32 19.72
CA ARG A 712 15.68 12.03 21.00
C ARG A 712 16.03 13.50 20.78
N LEU A 713 17.03 13.76 19.95
CA LEU A 713 17.47 15.12 19.60
C LEU A 713 16.35 15.94 18.94
N PHE A 714 15.47 15.30 18.19
CA PHE A 714 14.36 15.99 17.51
C PHE A 714 13.11 16.15 18.38
N SER A 715 12.92 15.29 19.38
CA SER A 715 11.74 15.31 20.26
C SER A 715 11.90 16.14 21.55
N GLY A 716 13.12 16.47 21.96
CA GLY A 716 13.34 17.23 23.20
C GLY A 716 13.20 18.75 23.02
N ARG A 717 13.10 19.45 24.16
CA ARG A 717 13.04 20.92 24.20
C ARG A 717 14.41 21.52 23.88
N PRO A 718 14.48 22.60 23.08
CA PRO A 718 15.75 23.30 22.87
C PRO A 718 16.25 23.92 24.18
N ALA A 719 17.57 23.97 24.36
CA ALA A 719 18.20 24.63 25.51
C ALA A 719 17.94 26.14 25.49
N LYS A 720 17.59 26.71 26.65
CA LYS A 720 17.34 28.16 26.79
C LYS A 720 18.62 28.98 26.81
N ASP A 721 19.68 28.43 27.38
CA ASP A 721 21.02 29.01 27.45
C ASP A 721 22.07 27.90 27.63
N ILE A 722 23.35 28.27 27.73
CA ILE A 722 24.48 27.32 27.89
C ILE A 722 24.42 26.57 29.24
N MET A 723 23.66 27.07 30.22
CA MET A 723 23.52 26.48 31.56
C MET A 723 22.34 25.49 31.66
N ASP A 724 21.46 25.43 30.67
CA ASP A 724 20.31 24.53 30.59
C ASP A 724 20.73 23.12 30.12
N GLU A 725 21.40 22.38 31.00
CA GLU A 725 21.92 21.02 30.73
C GLU A 725 20.83 20.00 30.35
N GLU A 726 19.56 20.26 30.70
CA GLU A 726 18.42 19.41 30.34
C GLU A 726 17.85 19.70 28.93
N GLY A 727 18.22 20.83 28.33
CA GLY A 727 17.80 21.22 26.99
C GLY A 727 18.75 20.73 25.90
N ILE A 728 18.24 20.61 24.68
CA ILE A 728 19.04 20.14 23.55
C ILE A 728 19.91 21.27 23.01
N SER A 729 21.22 21.01 22.91
CA SER A 729 22.17 21.89 22.23
C SER A 729 21.91 21.91 20.72
N MET A 730 21.75 23.11 20.16
CA MET A 730 21.51 23.28 18.72
C MET A 730 22.76 23.01 17.87
N ASP A 731 23.95 23.18 18.44
CA ASP A 731 25.19 22.80 17.76
C ASP A 731 25.34 21.28 17.71
N GLU A 732 25.01 20.57 18.80
CA GLU A 732 24.98 19.11 18.81
C GLU A 732 23.92 18.57 17.83
N PHE A 733 22.75 19.21 17.79
CA PHE A 733 21.70 18.88 16.82
C PHE A 733 22.18 19.04 15.38
N ARG A 734 22.84 20.16 15.06
CA ARG A 734 23.41 20.42 13.74
C ARG A 734 24.47 19.39 13.37
N GLU A 735 25.41 19.09 14.27
CA GLU A 735 26.44 18.06 14.03
C GLU A 735 25.83 16.67 13.82
N ALA A 736 24.78 16.34 14.59
CA ALA A 736 24.05 15.08 14.44
C ALA A 736 23.30 15.01 13.09
N PHE A 737 22.78 16.13 12.58
CA PHE A 737 22.20 16.25 11.24
C PHE A 737 23.26 16.06 10.15
N GLU A 738 24.39 16.76 10.24
CA GLU A 738 25.46 16.67 9.23
C GLU A 738 26.05 15.25 9.17
N LYS A 739 26.35 14.62 10.32
CA LYS A 739 26.79 13.22 10.38
C LYS A 739 25.68 12.25 9.96
N GLY A 740 24.43 12.57 10.32
CA GLY A 740 23.26 11.78 9.98
C GLY A 740 22.96 11.74 8.50
N ASN A 741 23.21 12.82 7.76
CA ASN A 741 22.99 12.87 6.31
C ASN A 741 23.86 11.87 5.55
N LEU A 742 25.09 11.60 6.02
CA LEU A 742 25.95 10.57 5.42
C LEU A 742 25.32 9.18 5.56
N PHE A 743 24.85 8.82 6.75
CA PHE A 743 24.17 7.55 6.97
C PHE A 743 22.85 7.48 6.20
N ALA A 744 22.03 8.53 6.30
CA ALA A 744 20.73 8.64 5.66
C ALA A 744 20.79 8.56 4.13
N SER A 745 21.87 9.02 3.50
CA SER A 745 22.06 8.90 2.05
C SER A 745 22.08 7.45 1.54
N GLY A 746 22.29 6.48 2.44
CA GLY A 746 22.44 5.06 2.13
C GLY A 746 23.80 4.69 1.52
N ILE A 747 24.72 5.65 1.42
CA ILE A 747 26.04 5.50 0.78
C ILE A 747 27.07 4.91 1.73
N ALA A 748 26.95 5.19 3.02
CA ALA A 748 27.90 4.80 4.06
C ALA A 748 27.83 3.30 4.42
N VAL A 749 27.00 2.52 3.73
CA VAL A 749 26.90 1.08 3.94
C VAL A 749 28.26 0.44 3.67
N ASP A 750 28.78 -0.24 4.68
CA ASP A 750 30.07 -0.91 4.64
C ASP A 750 29.95 -2.36 5.12
N TYR A 751 29.98 -3.31 4.19
CA TYR A 751 29.81 -4.73 4.50
C TYR A 751 31.07 -5.34 5.11
N GLY A 752 30.88 -6.20 6.10
CA GLY A 752 31.95 -6.98 6.71
C GLY A 752 32.56 -8.01 5.77
N GLN A 753 33.63 -8.65 6.24
CA GLN A 753 34.29 -9.75 5.52
C GLN A 753 33.33 -10.93 5.30
N SER A 754 33.39 -11.53 4.12
CA SER A 754 32.68 -12.77 3.78
C SER A 754 33.38 -13.51 2.64
N ASN A 755 32.79 -14.60 2.13
CA ASN A 755 33.25 -15.25 0.91
C ASN A 755 33.02 -14.43 -0.36
N ILE A 756 32.23 -13.34 -0.28
CA ILE A 756 31.96 -12.43 -1.40
C ILE A 756 32.48 -11.01 -1.17
N VAL A 757 33.18 -10.75 -0.05
CA VAL A 757 33.83 -9.47 0.27
C VAL A 757 35.21 -9.74 0.88
N ALA A 758 36.27 -9.50 0.12
CA ALA A 758 37.65 -9.85 0.44
C ALA A 758 38.34 -8.82 1.37
N LYS A 759 37.71 -8.53 2.52
CA LYS A 759 38.30 -7.69 3.59
C LYS A 759 39.32 -8.47 4.44
N PRO A 760 40.27 -7.79 5.10
CA PRO A 760 41.20 -8.44 6.03
C PRO A 760 40.49 -8.94 7.29
N THR A 761 41.06 -9.97 7.92
CA THR A 761 40.76 -10.36 9.30
C THR A 761 42.00 -10.16 10.18
N SER A 762 41.81 -10.13 11.50
CA SER A 762 42.91 -10.10 12.47
C SER A 762 43.72 -11.40 12.51
N ASP A 763 43.19 -12.52 12.01
CA ASP A 763 43.66 -13.87 12.38
C ASP A 763 43.85 -14.86 11.21
N ASP A 764 43.79 -14.45 9.94
CA ASP A 764 43.89 -15.40 8.82
C ASP A 764 44.96 -15.03 7.77
N SER A 765 45.76 -16.02 7.37
CA SER A 765 46.95 -15.90 6.50
C SER A 765 46.74 -16.48 5.08
N GLY A 766 45.48 -16.65 4.67
CA GLY A 766 45.11 -17.18 3.36
C GLY A 766 45.14 -16.16 2.20
N LEU A 767 44.74 -16.60 1.00
CA LEU A 767 44.60 -15.78 -0.23
C LEU A 767 43.80 -14.47 -0.02
N LYS A 768 42.93 -14.43 0.99
CA LYS A 768 42.11 -13.26 1.38
C LYS A 768 42.91 -12.14 2.06
N ASP A 769 44.03 -12.46 2.71
CA ASP A 769 44.94 -11.49 3.33
C ASP A 769 45.71 -10.68 2.26
N ILE A 770 45.86 -11.23 1.05
CA ILE A 770 46.56 -10.58 -0.07
C ILE A 770 45.72 -9.45 -0.68
N ALA A 771 44.42 -9.66 -0.91
CA ALA A 771 43.52 -8.63 -1.46
C ALA A 771 43.36 -7.44 -0.49
N ALA A 772 43.29 -7.73 0.80
CA ALA A 772 43.17 -6.72 1.84
C ALA A 772 44.40 -5.79 1.97
N LYS A 773 45.61 -6.34 1.84
CA LYS A 773 46.86 -5.56 1.80
C LYS A 773 47.00 -4.69 0.55
N ARG A 774 46.15 -4.92 -0.46
CA ARG A 774 46.17 -4.24 -1.77
C ARG A 774 45.11 -3.15 -1.93
N GLN A 775 44.34 -2.83 -0.88
CA GLN A 775 43.46 -1.66 -0.87
C GLN A 775 44.20 -0.36 -1.24
N GLY A 776 45.51 -0.29 -0.99
CA GLY A 776 46.36 0.85 -1.38
C GLY A 776 46.47 1.09 -2.90
N LEU A 777 46.05 0.15 -3.75
CA LEU A 777 45.99 0.32 -5.20
C LEU A 777 44.87 1.25 -5.68
N ALA A 778 43.78 1.30 -4.90
CA ALA A 778 42.62 2.14 -5.16
C ALA A 778 42.06 2.59 -3.80
N PRO A 779 42.77 3.46 -3.06
CA PRO A 779 42.48 3.77 -1.68
C PRO A 779 41.08 4.38 -1.49
N GLU A 780 40.52 5.06 -2.49
CA GLU A 780 39.19 5.68 -2.39
C GLU A 780 38.04 4.74 -2.79
N ILE A 781 38.35 3.54 -3.31
CA ILE A 781 37.36 2.49 -3.58
C ILE A 781 37.38 1.47 -2.44
N LYS A 782 36.66 1.76 -1.36
CA LYS A 782 36.67 0.89 -0.17
C LYS A 782 35.96 -0.44 -0.43
N LEU A 783 36.65 -1.55 -0.13
CA LEU A 783 36.03 -2.87 -0.05
C LEU A 783 34.80 -2.84 0.87
N GLY A 784 33.74 -3.54 0.49
CA GLY A 784 32.49 -3.60 1.26
C GLY A 784 31.56 -2.41 1.06
N MET A 785 32.00 -1.34 0.38
CA MET A 785 31.16 -0.19 0.05
C MET A 785 30.72 -0.20 -1.41
N ARG A 786 29.66 0.54 -1.73
CA ARG A 786 29.23 0.79 -3.12
C ARG A 786 30.31 1.58 -3.87
N ILE A 787 30.59 1.22 -5.13
CA ILE A 787 31.57 1.97 -5.93
C ILE A 787 31.10 3.42 -6.16
N PRO A 788 31.95 4.47 -5.99
CA PRO A 788 31.60 5.83 -6.37
C PRO A 788 31.40 5.99 -7.89
N SER A 789 30.83 7.11 -8.33
CA SER A 789 30.60 7.38 -9.75
C SER A 789 31.27 8.67 -10.19
N VAL A 790 32.04 8.58 -11.26
CA VAL A 790 32.65 9.70 -11.99
C VAL A 790 32.38 9.51 -13.49
N LYS A 791 32.62 10.55 -14.29
CA LYS A 791 32.47 10.42 -15.75
C LYS A 791 33.67 9.69 -16.36
N VAL A 792 33.40 8.84 -17.34
CA VAL A 792 34.38 8.18 -18.21
C VAL A 792 33.91 8.33 -19.64
N LEU A 793 34.83 8.37 -20.60
CA LEU A 793 34.48 8.44 -22.02
C LEU A 793 34.50 7.06 -22.62
N SER A 794 33.51 6.76 -23.44
CA SER A 794 33.54 5.57 -24.31
C SER A 794 34.67 5.70 -25.33
N GLN A 795 35.47 4.64 -25.48
CA GLN A 795 36.57 4.63 -26.43
C GLN A 795 36.07 4.69 -27.88
N SER A 796 34.90 4.10 -28.15
CA SER A 796 34.35 3.92 -29.49
C SER A 796 33.75 5.21 -30.09
N ASP A 797 33.04 6.00 -29.29
CA ASP A 797 32.22 7.11 -29.77
C ASP A 797 32.45 8.43 -29.00
N ALA A 798 33.40 8.45 -28.05
CA ALA A 798 33.70 9.59 -27.18
C ALA A 798 32.54 10.05 -26.30
N ARG A 799 31.47 9.25 -26.16
CA ARG A 799 30.33 9.61 -25.31
C ARG A 799 30.73 9.57 -23.83
N PRO A 800 30.45 10.63 -23.05
CA PRO A 800 30.61 10.60 -21.61
C PRO A 800 29.51 9.75 -20.96
N TRP A 801 29.92 8.95 -19.98
CA TRP A 801 29.05 8.13 -19.14
C TRP A 801 29.45 8.31 -17.68
N HIS A 802 28.47 8.39 -16.79
CA HIS A 802 28.77 8.11 -15.39
C HIS A 802 29.10 6.62 -15.25
N LEU A 803 30.19 6.28 -14.54
CA LEU A 803 30.64 4.89 -14.39
C LEU A 803 29.50 3.96 -13.93
N GLN A 804 28.68 4.40 -12.98
CA GLN A 804 27.55 3.61 -12.48
C GLN A 804 26.43 3.37 -13.51
N GLU A 805 26.30 4.18 -14.57
CA GLU A 805 25.32 3.95 -15.66
C GLU A 805 25.67 2.71 -16.49
N LEU A 806 26.96 2.34 -16.50
CA LEU A 806 27.49 1.13 -17.13
C LEU A 806 27.22 -0.13 -16.28
N LEU A 807 26.92 0.04 -14.99
CA LEU A 807 26.78 -1.04 -14.01
C LEU A 807 25.30 -1.43 -13.82
N ARG A 808 24.67 -1.91 -14.91
CA ARG A 808 23.25 -2.29 -14.90
C ARG A 808 22.98 -3.49 -13.98
N SER A 809 21.84 -3.46 -13.31
CA SER A 809 21.36 -4.56 -12.47
C SER A 809 20.81 -5.69 -13.33
N ASN A 810 21.68 -6.60 -13.78
CA ASN A 810 21.35 -7.73 -14.64
C ASN A 810 21.78 -9.10 -14.07
N GLY A 811 22.29 -9.12 -12.83
CA GLY A 811 22.67 -10.33 -12.12
C GLY A 811 24.11 -10.78 -12.32
N SER A 812 24.83 -10.21 -13.29
CA SER A 812 26.25 -10.52 -13.49
C SER A 812 27.16 -9.73 -12.55
N TRP A 813 28.31 -10.32 -12.25
CA TRP A 813 29.41 -9.65 -11.57
C TRP A 813 30.18 -8.75 -12.55
N ARG A 814 30.98 -7.82 -12.03
CA ARG A 814 31.84 -6.97 -12.86
C ARG A 814 33.29 -7.13 -12.48
N VAL A 815 34.16 -7.26 -13.47
CA VAL A 815 35.60 -7.11 -13.34
C VAL A 815 35.96 -5.81 -14.04
N LEU A 816 36.20 -4.77 -13.25
CA LEU A 816 36.71 -3.49 -13.74
C LEU A 816 38.23 -3.58 -13.86
N VAL A 817 38.74 -3.43 -15.07
CA VAL A 817 40.17 -3.45 -15.39
C VAL A 817 40.63 -2.01 -15.57
N PHE A 818 41.52 -1.56 -14.71
CA PHE A 818 42.18 -0.25 -14.80
C PHE A 818 43.63 -0.49 -15.22
N PRO A 819 43.93 -0.62 -16.53
CA PRO A 819 45.27 -0.96 -16.99
C PRO A 819 46.28 0.18 -16.80
N GLY A 820 45.86 1.36 -16.32
CA GLY A 820 46.72 2.52 -16.22
C GLY A 820 46.95 3.20 -17.56
N ASP A 821 48.10 3.86 -17.67
CA ASP A 821 48.59 4.46 -18.89
C ASP A 821 49.24 3.38 -19.77
N ILE A 822 48.52 2.95 -20.81
CA ILE A 822 48.91 1.90 -21.76
C ILE A 822 49.93 2.38 -22.81
N ASP A 823 50.28 3.67 -22.83
CA ASP A 823 51.45 4.17 -23.56
C ASP A 823 52.77 3.72 -22.89
N LEU A 824 52.71 3.36 -21.61
CA LEU A 824 53.82 2.73 -20.91
C LEU A 824 53.93 1.25 -21.33
N ASP A 825 55.04 0.89 -21.99
CA ASP A 825 55.33 -0.48 -22.44
C ASP A 825 55.09 -1.56 -21.36
N ILE A 826 55.42 -1.25 -20.10
CA ILE A 826 55.24 -2.17 -18.98
C ILE A 826 53.75 -2.40 -18.70
N GLN A 827 52.93 -1.36 -18.71
CA GLN A 827 51.49 -1.47 -18.46
C GLN A 827 50.77 -2.17 -19.61
N ASN A 828 51.12 -1.85 -20.86
CA ASN A 828 50.58 -2.54 -22.03
C ASN A 828 50.87 -4.06 -21.97
N LYS A 829 52.08 -4.46 -21.58
CA LYS A 829 52.45 -5.87 -21.39
C LYS A 829 51.68 -6.53 -20.26
N ARG A 830 51.49 -5.86 -19.12
CA ARG A 830 50.69 -6.38 -17.99
C ARG A 830 49.22 -6.58 -18.38
N MET A 831 48.62 -5.59 -19.05
CA MET A 831 47.27 -5.69 -19.59
C MET A 831 47.12 -6.88 -20.54
N LYS A 832 48.03 -7.03 -21.52
CA LYS A 832 48.01 -8.15 -22.47
C LYS A 832 48.17 -9.49 -21.75
N SER A 833 49.07 -9.60 -20.77
CA SER A 833 49.25 -10.83 -19.99
C SER A 833 48.00 -11.23 -19.21
N LEU A 834 47.28 -10.28 -18.61
CA LEU A 834 45.98 -10.53 -18.00
C LEU A 834 44.97 -11.01 -19.04
N CYS A 835 44.89 -10.33 -20.18
CA CYS A 835 43.95 -10.66 -21.26
C CYS A 835 44.19 -12.05 -21.85
N ASP A 836 45.45 -12.47 -22.01
CA ASP A 836 45.79 -13.82 -22.47
C ASP A 836 45.25 -14.89 -21.51
N LYS A 837 45.38 -14.67 -20.20
CA LYS A 837 44.83 -15.56 -19.17
C LYS A 837 43.30 -15.55 -19.13
N LEU A 838 42.66 -14.38 -19.30
CA LEU A 838 41.20 -14.27 -19.38
C LEU A 838 40.62 -14.95 -20.63
N SER A 839 41.38 -14.95 -21.73
CA SER A 839 41.00 -15.56 -23.02
C SER A 839 41.14 -17.09 -23.03
N ALA A 840 41.99 -17.65 -22.15
CA ALA A 840 42.24 -19.08 -22.08
C ALA A 840 40.97 -19.89 -21.80
N GLU A 841 40.87 -21.11 -22.35
CA GLU A 841 39.73 -22.02 -22.09
C GLU A 841 39.57 -22.38 -20.60
N SER A 842 40.66 -22.36 -19.85
CA SER A 842 40.65 -22.58 -18.41
C SER A 842 40.24 -21.36 -17.60
N SER A 843 39.89 -20.23 -18.24
CA SER A 843 39.64 -18.98 -17.52
C SER A 843 38.38 -19.06 -16.66
N PHE A 844 38.35 -18.32 -15.56
CA PHE A 844 37.16 -18.26 -14.70
C PHE A 844 35.94 -17.71 -15.45
N LEU A 845 36.16 -16.82 -16.45
CA LEU A 845 35.09 -16.30 -17.31
C LEU A 845 34.38 -17.45 -18.06
N LYS A 846 35.15 -18.35 -18.70
CA LYS A 846 34.60 -19.49 -19.44
C LYS A 846 34.12 -20.62 -18.53
N ARG A 847 34.84 -20.89 -17.42
CA ARG A 847 34.48 -21.94 -16.45
C ARG A 847 33.13 -21.72 -15.77
N PHE A 848 32.78 -20.46 -15.50
CA PHE A 848 31.59 -20.10 -14.74
C PHE A 848 30.44 -19.55 -15.60
N THR A 849 30.68 -19.31 -16.89
CA THR A 849 29.63 -18.92 -17.84
C THR A 849 29.11 -20.16 -18.57
N PRO A 850 27.78 -20.42 -18.58
CA PRO A 850 27.22 -21.52 -19.35
C PRO A 850 27.58 -21.38 -20.84
N ALA A 851 27.97 -22.47 -21.49
CA ALA A 851 28.47 -22.42 -22.87
C ALA A 851 27.42 -21.98 -23.92
N SER A 852 26.12 -22.11 -23.61
CA SER A 852 25.02 -21.59 -24.43
C SER A 852 24.61 -20.15 -24.09
N ALA A 853 25.18 -19.57 -23.03
CA ALA A 853 24.87 -18.22 -22.61
C ALA A 853 25.85 -17.21 -23.25
N ARG A 854 25.43 -15.94 -23.29
CA ARG A 854 26.29 -14.84 -23.72
C ARG A 854 27.52 -14.74 -22.81
N TYR A 855 28.68 -14.40 -23.37
CA TYR A 855 29.98 -14.38 -22.69
C TYR A 855 30.06 -13.51 -21.42
N ASP A 856 29.19 -12.50 -21.29
CA ASP A 856 29.16 -11.54 -20.17
C ASP A 856 27.91 -11.71 -19.26
N SER A 857 27.17 -12.79 -19.46
CA SER A 857 25.92 -13.08 -18.73
C SER A 857 26.12 -13.41 -17.25
N VAL A 858 27.33 -13.81 -16.85
CA VAL A 858 27.68 -14.15 -15.45
C VAL A 858 28.73 -13.20 -14.90
N ILE A 859 29.79 -12.92 -15.68
CA ILE A 859 30.85 -11.99 -15.31
C ILE A 859 31.14 -11.10 -16.50
N GLU A 860 30.97 -9.80 -16.32
CA GLU A 860 31.22 -8.78 -17.35
C GLU A 860 32.53 -8.06 -17.05
N VAL A 861 33.38 -7.92 -18.07
CA VAL A 861 34.65 -7.18 -17.99
C VAL A 861 34.45 -5.79 -18.57
N ILE A 862 34.81 -4.75 -17.83
CA ILE A 862 34.80 -3.35 -18.29
C ILE A 862 36.18 -2.77 -18.06
N THR A 863 36.73 -2.08 -19.06
CA THR A 863 38.08 -1.53 -19.03
C THR A 863 38.03 -0.01 -19.02
N VAL A 864 38.80 0.65 -18.14
CA VAL A 864 38.99 2.11 -18.17
C VAL A 864 40.49 2.45 -18.13
N HIS A 865 41.09 2.87 -19.25
CA HIS A 865 42.51 3.24 -19.32
C HIS A 865 42.75 4.74 -19.06
N ALA A 866 44.01 5.11 -18.80
CA ALA A 866 44.43 6.49 -18.49
C ALA A 866 45.18 7.20 -19.63
N SER A 867 45.52 6.48 -20.72
CA SER A 867 46.12 7.08 -21.92
C SER A 867 45.12 7.96 -22.67
N LYS A 868 45.61 8.84 -23.56
CA LYS A 868 44.74 9.71 -24.35
C LYS A 868 43.86 8.89 -25.30
N ARG A 869 42.58 9.24 -25.40
CA ARG A 869 41.61 8.52 -26.24
C ARG A 869 42.06 8.46 -27.70
N GLN A 870 42.64 9.55 -28.21
CA GLN A 870 42.98 9.72 -29.62
C GLN A 870 44.25 8.97 -30.04
N ASP A 871 45.04 8.50 -29.09
CA ASP A 871 46.31 7.81 -29.35
C ASP A 871 46.13 6.29 -29.54
N HIS A 872 44.92 5.78 -29.25
CA HIS A 872 44.59 4.35 -29.33
C HIS A 872 43.27 4.13 -30.06
N GLU A 873 43.23 3.17 -30.97
CA GLU A 873 42.00 2.70 -31.60
C GLU A 873 41.39 1.56 -30.78
N ILE A 874 40.06 1.35 -30.87
CA ILE A 874 39.40 0.27 -30.12
C ILE A 874 39.98 -1.12 -30.46
N PHE A 875 40.49 -1.30 -31.67
CA PHE A 875 41.08 -2.56 -32.13
C PHE A 875 42.53 -2.80 -31.68
N ASP A 876 43.17 -1.83 -31.02
CA ASP A 876 44.51 -1.99 -30.45
C ASP A 876 44.49 -2.81 -29.15
N PHE A 877 43.32 -2.92 -28.51
CA PHE A 877 43.11 -3.70 -27.30
C PHE A 877 43.05 -5.21 -27.63
N PRO A 878 43.13 -6.12 -26.64
CA PRO A 878 42.85 -7.54 -26.82
C PRO A 878 41.35 -7.85 -26.99
N GLU A 879 40.99 -8.82 -27.82
CA GLU A 879 39.59 -9.15 -28.18
C GLU A 879 38.71 -9.46 -26.96
N ILE A 880 39.25 -10.06 -25.90
CA ILE A 880 38.50 -10.33 -24.66
C ILE A 880 37.93 -9.08 -23.98
N LEU A 881 38.46 -7.88 -24.30
CA LEU A 881 37.96 -6.60 -23.80
C LEU A 881 36.91 -5.96 -24.73
N ARG A 882 36.66 -6.53 -25.90
CA ARG A 882 35.61 -6.16 -26.87
C ARG A 882 35.10 -7.42 -27.59
N PRO A 883 34.59 -8.42 -26.88
CA PRO A 883 34.28 -9.71 -27.48
C PRO A 883 33.37 -9.60 -28.73
N TYR A 884 33.62 -10.45 -29.72
CA TYR A 884 32.77 -10.59 -30.89
C TYR A 884 31.64 -11.59 -30.63
N HIS A 885 30.43 -11.26 -31.07
CA HIS A 885 29.28 -12.16 -31.13
C HIS A 885 28.76 -12.24 -32.57
N GLU A 886 28.35 -13.42 -33.02
CA GLU A 886 27.92 -13.61 -34.41
C GLU A 886 26.66 -12.80 -34.79
N VAL A 887 25.78 -12.54 -33.82
CA VAL A 887 24.55 -11.75 -34.03
C VAL A 887 24.78 -10.27 -33.77
N ASP A 888 25.49 -9.92 -32.69
CA ASP A 888 25.60 -8.53 -32.22
C ASP A 888 26.85 -7.82 -32.74
N GLY A 889 27.77 -8.54 -33.39
CA GLY A 889 29.06 -8.04 -33.81
C GLY A 889 30.02 -7.79 -32.64
N TRP A 890 30.91 -6.81 -32.81
CA TRP A 890 31.85 -6.38 -31.78
C TRP A 890 31.17 -5.60 -30.65
N ASP A 891 31.55 -5.89 -29.40
CA ASP A 891 31.03 -5.14 -28.24
C ASP A 891 31.79 -3.83 -28.03
N TYR A 892 31.17 -2.72 -28.43
CA TYR A 892 31.74 -1.37 -28.34
C TYR A 892 31.56 -0.70 -26.96
N ASN A 893 30.89 -1.36 -26.00
CA ASN A 893 30.49 -0.77 -24.71
C ASN A 893 31.30 -1.32 -23.53
N LYS A 894 32.53 -1.79 -23.78
CA LYS A 894 33.39 -2.44 -22.77
C LYS A 894 34.70 -1.70 -22.51
N ILE A 895 35.10 -0.77 -23.37
CA ILE A 895 36.36 -0.04 -23.27
C ILE A 895 36.06 1.46 -23.15
N PHE A 896 36.58 2.05 -22.08
CA PHE A 896 36.43 3.45 -21.72
C PHE A 896 37.79 4.05 -21.40
N VAL A 897 37.83 5.37 -21.28
CA VAL A 897 39.01 6.15 -20.97
C VAL A 897 38.69 7.25 -19.96
N ASP A 898 39.65 7.51 -19.07
CA ASP A 898 39.66 8.70 -18.22
C ASP A 898 40.35 9.85 -18.95
N ASP A 899 39.59 10.58 -19.77
CA ASP A 899 40.08 11.69 -20.60
C ASP A 899 39.03 12.82 -20.65
N GLU A 900 39.39 13.97 -21.23
CA GLU A 900 38.55 15.15 -21.31
C GLU A 900 37.42 15.01 -22.35
N SER A 901 36.17 15.16 -21.89
CA SER A 901 35.00 15.26 -22.77
C SER A 901 34.95 16.61 -23.48
N TYR A 902 34.53 16.63 -24.75
CA TYR A 902 34.31 17.87 -25.50
C TYR A 902 33.32 18.86 -24.85
N HIS A 903 32.34 18.35 -24.09
CA HIS A 903 31.22 19.17 -23.60
C HIS A 903 30.99 19.06 -22.10
N GLU A 904 31.52 18.02 -21.46
CA GLU A 904 31.20 17.69 -20.06
C GLU A 904 32.41 17.69 -19.13
N GLY A 905 33.58 18.11 -19.63
CA GLY A 905 34.84 18.17 -18.89
C GLY A 905 35.48 16.81 -18.63
N HIS A 906 36.51 16.79 -17.80
CA HIS A 906 37.27 15.59 -17.44
C HIS A 906 36.75 14.98 -16.13
N GLY A 907 36.43 13.68 -16.14
CA GLY A 907 35.87 12.98 -14.98
C GLY A 907 36.89 12.61 -13.89
N LYS A 908 38.17 12.43 -14.26
CA LYS A 908 39.32 12.28 -13.35
C LYS A 908 39.19 11.04 -12.49
N LEU A 909 38.82 9.92 -13.09
CA LEU A 909 38.63 8.64 -12.42
C LEU A 909 39.87 8.17 -11.68
N TYR A 910 41.04 8.17 -12.33
CA TYR A 910 42.27 7.66 -11.71
C TYR A 910 42.65 8.50 -10.47
N GLU A 911 42.55 9.82 -10.58
CA GLU A 911 42.76 10.75 -9.45
C GLU A 911 41.74 10.51 -8.33
N THR A 912 40.45 10.46 -8.68
CA THR A 912 39.35 10.32 -7.70
C THR A 912 39.38 8.99 -6.98
N PHE A 913 39.80 7.92 -7.65
CA PHE A 913 39.89 6.58 -7.07
C PHE A 913 41.24 6.31 -6.39
N GLY A 914 42.20 7.24 -6.53
CA GLY A 914 43.56 7.11 -6.04
C GLY A 914 44.37 6.02 -6.75
N ILE A 915 44.00 5.68 -7.98
CA ILE A 915 44.69 4.69 -8.81
C ILE A 915 45.85 5.39 -9.51
N LYS A 916 47.06 4.83 -9.39
CA LYS A 916 48.22 5.38 -10.09
C LYS A 916 48.25 4.91 -11.55
N PRO A 917 48.37 5.81 -12.54
CA PRO A 917 48.43 5.42 -13.95
C PRO A 917 49.61 4.50 -14.31
N ASP A 918 50.72 4.57 -13.58
CA ASP A 918 51.89 3.71 -13.78
C ASP A 918 51.78 2.36 -13.05
N GLN A 919 50.69 2.11 -12.32
CA GLN A 919 50.44 0.87 -11.59
C GLN A 919 49.18 0.15 -12.07
N GLY A 920 48.05 0.84 -12.21
CA GLY A 920 46.76 0.22 -12.53
C GLY A 920 46.27 -0.74 -11.44
N CYS A 921 45.09 -1.33 -11.63
CA CYS A 921 44.54 -2.37 -10.75
C CYS A 921 43.35 -3.11 -11.39
N VAL A 922 42.86 -4.14 -10.71
CA VAL A 922 41.59 -4.80 -11.00
C VAL A 922 40.66 -4.66 -9.80
N VAL A 923 39.40 -4.33 -10.06
CA VAL A 923 38.34 -4.21 -9.04
C VAL A 923 37.18 -5.12 -9.41
N VAL A 924 36.72 -5.95 -8.47
CA VAL A 924 35.51 -6.76 -8.67
C VAL A 924 34.33 -6.11 -7.98
N LEU A 925 33.23 -5.96 -8.72
CA LEU A 925 31.95 -5.55 -8.18
C LEU A 925 30.95 -6.69 -8.22
N ARG A 926 30.13 -6.73 -7.18
CA ARG A 926 28.92 -7.55 -7.12
C ARG A 926 27.85 -7.05 -8.10
N PRO A 927 26.85 -7.89 -8.40
CA PRO A 927 25.66 -7.46 -9.15
C PRO A 927 24.89 -6.29 -8.51
N ASP A 928 25.07 -6.04 -7.21
CA ASP A 928 24.50 -4.91 -6.46
C ASP A 928 25.46 -3.69 -6.38
N GLN A 929 26.52 -3.67 -7.18
CA GLN A 929 27.52 -2.60 -7.33
C GLN A 929 28.43 -2.36 -6.11
N TYR A 930 28.42 -3.27 -5.13
CA TYR A 930 29.35 -3.24 -4.01
C TYR A 930 30.72 -3.82 -4.37
N VAL A 931 31.77 -3.20 -3.85
CA VAL A 931 33.16 -3.56 -4.11
C VAL A 931 33.52 -4.80 -3.29
N SER A 932 33.94 -5.85 -3.97
CA SER A 932 34.23 -7.15 -3.37
C SER A 932 35.69 -7.51 -3.32
N TYR A 933 36.49 -7.02 -4.27
CA TYR A 933 37.90 -7.35 -4.40
C TYR A 933 38.65 -6.19 -5.05
N VAL A 934 39.89 -5.96 -4.62
CA VAL A 934 40.87 -5.07 -5.26
C VAL A 934 42.19 -5.84 -5.36
N GLY A 935 42.80 -5.85 -6.54
CA GLY A 935 44.03 -6.59 -6.80
C GLY A 935 44.92 -5.98 -7.87
N GLU A 936 46.12 -6.54 -7.99
CA GLU A 936 47.10 -6.17 -9.02
C GLU A 936 46.62 -6.59 -10.41
N LEU A 937 47.02 -5.85 -11.43
CA LEU A 937 46.61 -6.10 -12.82
C LEU A 937 47.03 -7.48 -13.35
N ASP A 938 48.17 -8.00 -12.90
CA ASP A 938 48.79 -9.24 -13.35
C ASP A 938 48.57 -10.45 -12.42
N ASP A 939 47.88 -10.25 -11.28
CA ASP A 939 47.56 -11.32 -10.34
C ASP A 939 46.23 -12.01 -10.65
N TYR A 940 46.21 -12.67 -11.81
CA TYR A 940 45.08 -13.47 -12.27
C TYR A 940 44.72 -14.61 -11.30
N ASP A 941 45.71 -15.24 -10.66
CA ASP A 941 45.49 -16.45 -9.87
C ASP A 941 44.69 -16.12 -8.58
N SER A 942 44.97 -14.97 -7.97
CA SER A 942 44.16 -14.47 -6.84
C SER A 942 42.73 -14.10 -7.26
N LEU A 943 42.56 -13.55 -8.46
CA LEU A 943 41.24 -13.20 -9.01
C LEU A 943 40.40 -14.45 -9.33
N ASP A 944 40.98 -15.46 -9.98
CA ASP A 944 40.34 -16.77 -10.20
C ASP A 944 40.01 -17.44 -8.85
N GLY A 945 40.97 -17.40 -7.91
CA GLY A 945 40.79 -17.90 -6.55
C GLY A 945 39.56 -17.30 -5.86
N PHE A 946 39.37 -15.98 -5.95
CA PHE A 946 38.21 -15.29 -5.37
C PHE A 946 36.88 -15.82 -5.91
N PHE A 947 36.69 -15.89 -7.24
CA PHE A 947 35.46 -16.41 -7.82
C PHE A 947 35.25 -17.90 -7.52
N SER A 948 36.34 -18.68 -7.47
CA SER A 948 36.31 -20.12 -7.22
C SER A 948 35.78 -20.50 -5.84
N GLU A 949 35.75 -19.58 -4.88
CA GLU A 949 35.21 -19.87 -3.54
C GLU A 949 33.69 -20.07 -3.51
N PHE A 950 32.97 -19.48 -4.47
CA PHE A 950 31.51 -19.45 -4.42
C PHE A 950 30.83 -19.70 -5.76
N MET A 951 31.50 -19.54 -6.90
CA MET A 951 30.91 -19.83 -8.21
C MET A 951 30.92 -21.34 -8.49
N ILE A 952 29.88 -21.81 -9.18
CA ILE A 952 29.73 -23.21 -9.58
C ILE A 952 30.21 -23.37 -11.02
N LYS A 953 31.12 -24.33 -11.23
CA LYS A 953 31.62 -24.66 -12.57
C LYS A 953 30.48 -25.14 -13.47
N GLN A 954 30.36 -24.53 -14.65
CA GLN A 954 29.35 -24.89 -15.64
C GLN A 954 29.83 -26.07 -16.49
N LYS A 955 28.89 -26.88 -16.97
CA LYS A 955 29.21 -28.01 -17.87
C LYS A 955 29.74 -27.45 -19.19
N ALA A 956 30.87 -27.98 -19.64
CA ALA A 956 31.32 -27.78 -21.02
C ALA A 956 30.33 -28.48 -21.97
N LEU A 957 30.07 -27.88 -23.14
CA LEU A 957 29.27 -28.49 -24.20
C LEU A 957 29.85 -29.85 -24.63
#